data_AF-A0A1G1IUT1-F1
#
_entry.id   AF-A0A1G1IUT1-F1
#
_cell.length_a   1.000
_cell.length_b   1.000
_cell.length_c   1.000
_cell.angle_alpha   90.00
_cell.angle_beta   90.00
_cell.angle_gamma   90.00
#
_symmetry.space_group_name_H-M   'P 1'
#
loop_
_entity.id
_entity.type
_entity.pdbx_description
1 polymer ?
#
loop_
_entity_poly.entity_id
_entity_poly.type
_entity_poly.pdbx_seq_one_letter_code
_entity_poly.pdbx_strand_id
1 'polypeptide(L)'
;MKKVSICIHGHFYQPPRENAWIEDIESQESAHPFHDWNERIYHECYRPNTRSRILGPHHQIVRIVNNFERMSFNIGPTLFSWLENKHPEAYRRILDADKTSLKAHHGHGNALAQVYNHMIMPLANLRDKKTQVRWGIEEFRHRFKRNPEGFWLSETAVNEETLEVLADEGVKFTILAPHQAEAFKPLDEGAWQDVSNGSIDPKKPYRCFLKRDPSRFVDIFFYDGPISKACAFEDLLSDAKNFMNRLEGAMQEPKENTQLIHAAMDGETFGHHKSWADRALSYLLFTEAEARGYRIVNYGEYLEENPPQAEVRLKAGENGEGTSWSCAHGVRRWKEHCGCRGGGPAEWRQEWRKPLRESLDWLRDELAAVYLEKAAPLLKDPWAARDDYIRVLLNRTEQTIRPFFDQHAGKALSDEERSLCLKLLEMQRHAQLMYTSCGWFFTEISGIETVQILQYAARACQLAAIVRGPALEEQFLARLTKARSNVELFRDGRGVYEKLVKPCVATLEHVVSYYAIGSLFDHYALHGETLNLYFYDLKVLHRRKEIAGNLLVHFGRVQVVSRVTLEQDEFIFVTIRIGHYDFRCSVKRCAGVREMEAFETDVFDALTRMHLLEFLKKIDDTFGVSYFALKDLLQEDRTKIVTALTKTQLEKVSNFYERVYEENRPIHAIYNSVNLPVPEEFRYAAEHVLTKRLNEALQSLAAQGFSLRKAAPLYHLMDAAKAYHVEIQKKTAAHFMACETAKRAREFAKTLNPDLLRECIYILKLSRRLGIEFECPEAQDELFALQHEWRSSPEGVPAALFSHSAALLQLFSRLQLSTHELKKFFSKAENV
;
A
#
# COMPACT_ATOMS: atom_id res chain seq x y z
N MET A 1 -19.27 -15.80 35.93
CA MET A 1 -18.56 -15.04 34.87
C MET A 1 -19.59 -14.28 34.08
N LYS A 2 -19.36 -12.99 33.76
CA LYS A 2 -20.28 -12.20 32.92
C LYS A 2 -20.41 -12.89 31.56
N LYS A 3 -21.62 -13.06 31.01
CA LYS A 3 -21.86 -13.62 29.67
C LYS A 3 -21.71 -12.57 28.55
N VAL A 4 -20.95 -11.50 28.81
CA VAL A 4 -20.86 -10.33 27.93
C VAL A 4 -19.56 -10.43 27.15
N SER A 5 -19.67 -10.53 25.83
CA SER A 5 -18.54 -10.64 24.92
C SER A 5 -18.32 -9.33 24.17
N ILE A 6 -17.07 -8.99 23.87
CA ILE A 6 -16.68 -7.82 23.07
C ILE A 6 -15.98 -8.28 21.81
N CYS A 7 -16.38 -7.72 20.66
CA CYS A 7 -15.71 -7.93 19.37
C CYS A 7 -15.53 -6.57 18.67
N ILE A 8 -14.30 -6.18 18.36
CA ILE A 8 -14.04 -4.98 17.56
C ILE A 8 -13.57 -5.44 16.18
N HIS A 9 -14.20 -4.93 15.13
CA HIS A 9 -13.89 -5.30 13.75
C HIS A 9 -13.27 -4.12 12.98
N GLY A 10 -12.09 -4.35 12.40
CA GLY A 10 -11.42 -3.40 11.51
C GLY A 10 -11.41 -3.88 10.05
N HIS A 11 -12.02 -3.09 9.16
CA HIS A 11 -11.96 -3.28 7.71
C HIS A 11 -10.75 -2.55 7.12
N PHE A 12 -9.64 -3.24 6.83
CA PHE A 12 -8.42 -2.61 6.30
C PHE A 12 -8.37 -2.76 4.78
N TYR A 13 -8.26 -1.65 4.06
CA TYR A 13 -8.29 -1.65 2.61
C TYR A 13 -7.57 -0.43 2.02
N GLN A 14 -6.83 -0.67 0.95
CA GLN A 14 -6.40 0.36 0.01
C GLN A 14 -6.82 -0.04 -1.40
N PRO A 15 -7.33 0.92 -2.21
CA PRO A 15 -7.59 0.64 -3.61
C PRO A 15 -6.31 0.16 -4.30
N PRO A 16 -6.43 -0.63 -5.39
CA PRO A 16 -5.28 -0.87 -6.25
C PRO A 16 -4.82 0.50 -6.79
N ARG A 17 -3.53 0.76 -6.68
CA ARG A 17 -2.87 2.05 -7.01
C ARG A 17 -1.78 1.86 -8.06
N GLU A 18 -1.55 0.62 -8.46
CA GLU A 18 -0.57 0.23 -9.43
C GLU A 18 -0.92 0.82 -10.79
N ASN A 19 0.06 1.42 -11.47
CA ASN A 19 -0.08 1.81 -12.87
C ASN A 19 -0.43 0.56 -13.70
N ALA A 20 -1.51 0.65 -14.48
CA ALA A 20 -2.12 -0.52 -15.14
C ALA A 20 -1.23 -1.23 -16.18
N TRP A 21 -0.12 -0.62 -16.59
CA TRP A 21 0.81 -1.20 -17.56
C TRP A 21 2.04 -1.82 -16.90
N ILE A 22 2.53 -1.22 -15.82
CA ILE A 22 3.74 -1.66 -15.14
C ILE A 22 3.48 -2.38 -13.82
N GLU A 23 2.24 -2.45 -13.32
CA GLU A 23 1.85 -3.12 -12.07
C GLU A 23 2.60 -2.64 -10.80
N ASP A 24 3.24 -1.47 -10.82
CA ASP A 24 3.89 -0.85 -9.65
C ASP A 24 3.21 0.48 -9.32
N ILE A 25 3.29 0.88 -8.04
CA ILE A 25 2.69 2.13 -7.57
C ILE A 25 3.69 3.25 -7.81
N GLU A 26 3.32 4.23 -8.63
CA GLU A 26 4.13 5.42 -8.84
C GLU A 26 4.03 6.39 -7.66
N SER A 27 5.06 7.23 -7.47
CA SER A 27 5.04 8.26 -6.42
C SER A 27 3.84 9.21 -6.52
N GLN A 28 3.18 9.45 -5.38
CA GLN A 28 1.99 10.29 -5.25
C GLN A 28 2.29 11.52 -4.39
N GLU A 29 2.30 12.71 -5.01
CA GLU A 29 2.67 13.98 -4.34
C GLU A 29 1.85 14.26 -3.07
N SER A 30 0.56 13.90 -3.07
CA SER A 30 -0.34 14.09 -1.92
C SER A 30 -0.02 13.21 -0.71
N ALA A 31 0.89 12.24 -0.85
CA ALA A 31 1.35 11.38 0.25
C ALA A 31 2.67 11.84 0.89
N HIS A 32 3.30 12.92 0.38
CA HIS A 32 4.57 13.42 0.88
C HIS A 32 4.57 13.62 2.42
N PRO A 33 5.64 13.24 3.16
CA PRO A 33 6.96 12.83 2.68
C PRO A 33 7.10 11.36 2.28
N PHE A 34 6.02 10.57 2.31
CA PHE A 34 6.04 9.19 1.88
C PHE A 34 5.99 9.09 0.36
N HIS A 35 6.44 7.96 -0.16
CA HIS A 35 6.47 7.67 -1.59
C HIS A 35 5.06 7.74 -2.20
N ASP A 36 4.11 7.06 -1.56
CA ASP A 36 2.71 6.92 -1.96
C ASP A 36 1.80 6.74 -0.72
N TRP A 37 0.49 6.69 -0.94
CA TRP A 37 -0.48 6.57 0.16
C TRP A 37 -0.41 5.23 0.90
N ASN A 38 -0.02 4.12 0.25
CA ASN A 38 0.13 2.84 0.93
C ASN A 38 1.30 2.90 1.92
N GLU A 39 2.44 3.47 1.51
CA GLU A 39 3.59 3.67 2.41
C GLU A 39 3.22 4.55 3.62
N ARG A 40 2.52 5.66 3.37
CA ARG A 40 2.05 6.55 4.44
C ARG A 40 1.19 5.82 5.45
N ILE A 41 0.14 5.13 4.98
CA ILE A 41 -0.82 4.46 5.85
C ILE A 41 -0.21 3.22 6.51
N TYR A 42 0.77 2.57 5.88
CA TYR A 42 1.57 1.54 6.52
C TYR A 42 2.26 2.05 7.78
N HIS A 43 2.95 3.19 7.68
CA HIS A 43 3.65 3.80 8.81
C HIS A 43 2.69 4.32 9.89
N GLU A 44 1.53 4.84 9.48
CA GLU A 44 0.55 5.46 10.38
C GLU A 44 -0.44 4.45 11.00
N CYS A 45 -0.68 3.28 10.38
CA CYS A 45 -1.71 2.33 10.79
C CYS A 45 -1.24 0.86 10.81
N TYR A 46 -0.81 0.30 9.68
CA TYR A 46 -0.61 -1.16 9.59
C TYR A 46 0.56 -1.64 10.45
N ARG A 47 1.71 -0.98 10.36
CA ARG A 47 2.88 -1.27 11.19
C ARG A 47 2.58 -1.07 12.68
N PRO A 48 2.03 0.09 13.13
CA PRO A 48 1.60 0.26 14.51
C PRO A 48 0.66 -0.83 15.03
N ASN A 49 -0.35 -1.27 14.27
CA ASN A 49 -1.27 -2.31 14.75
C ASN A 49 -0.62 -3.69 14.92
N THR A 50 0.41 -4.02 14.12
CA THR A 50 1.18 -5.26 14.33
C THR A 50 2.11 -5.21 15.55
N ARG A 51 2.42 -4.00 16.06
CA ARG A 51 3.40 -3.73 17.12
C ARG A 51 2.94 -2.55 17.99
N SER A 52 1.72 -2.62 18.51
CA SER A 52 1.10 -1.53 19.26
C SER A 52 1.67 -1.47 20.67
N ARG A 53 1.90 -0.25 21.17
CA ARG A 53 2.60 0.02 22.43
C ARG A 53 1.59 0.25 23.55
N ILE A 54 1.69 -0.57 24.60
CA ILE A 54 1.00 -0.33 25.87
C ILE A 54 1.98 0.37 26.81
N LEU A 55 1.59 1.57 27.26
CA LEU A 55 2.40 2.42 28.13
C LEU A 55 2.04 2.21 29.60
N GLY A 56 3.04 2.26 30.48
CA GLY A 56 2.88 2.27 31.93
C GLY A 56 2.75 3.69 32.51
N PRO A 57 2.67 3.83 33.85
CA PRO A 57 2.41 5.10 34.53
C PRO A 57 3.43 6.23 34.32
N HIS A 58 4.65 5.92 33.87
CA HIS A 58 5.70 6.92 33.58
C HIS A 58 6.01 7.01 32.09
N HIS A 59 5.02 6.69 31.24
CA HIS A 59 5.12 6.68 29.77
C HIS A 59 6.17 5.70 29.19
N GLN A 60 6.63 4.74 29.99
CA GLN A 60 7.47 3.65 29.51
C GLN A 60 6.62 2.56 28.83
N ILE A 61 7.12 2.02 27.72
CA ILE A 61 6.56 0.87 27.02
C ILE A 61 6.70 -0.36 27.94
N VAL A 62 5.58 -0.89 28.39
CA VAL A 62 5.53 -2.10 29.23
C VAL A 62 5.20 -3.35 28.42
N ARG A 63 4.47 -3.19 27.31
CA ARG A 63 4.18 -4.27 26.36
C ARG A 63 4.16 -3.74 24.93
N ILE A 64 4.57 -4.58 23.99
CA ILE A 64 4.33 -4.42 22.56
C ILE A 64 3.47 -5.61 22.13
N VAL A 65 2.28 -5.35 21.62
CA VAL A 65 1.27 -6.37 21.28
C VAL A 65 0.86 -6.25 19.82
N ASN A 66 0.26 -7.31 19.29
CA ASN A 66 -0.30 -7.30 17.94
C ASN A 66 -1.82 -7.24 18.03
N ASN A 67 -2.41 -6.10 17.65
CA ASN A 67 -3.85 -5.89 17.81
C ASN A 67 -4.69 -6.92 17.02
N PHE A 68 -4.15 -7.43 15.90
CA PHE A 68 -4.79 -8.47 15.09
C PHE A 68 -5.00 -9.80 15.84
N GLU A 69 -4.27 -10.05 16.94
CA GLU A 69 -4.46 -11.26 17.78
C GLU A 69 -5.78 -11.22 18.56
N ARG A 70 -6.35 -10.03 18.79
CA ARG A 70 -7.56 -9.84 19.62
C ARG A 70 -8.68 -9.03 18.96
N MET A 71 -8.44 -8.36 17.82
CA MET A 71 -9.51 -7.77 17.01
C MET A 71 -9.96 -8.74 15.92
N SER A 72 -11.22 -8.71 15.52
CA SER A 72 -11.64 -9.27 14.23
C SER A 72 -11.21 -8.31 13.11
N PHE A 73 -10.83 -8.84 11.94
CA PHE A 73 -10.36 -7.99 10.86
C PHE A 73 -10.54 -8.63 9.49
N ASN A 74 -10.45 -7.82 8.43
CA ASN A 74 -10.16 -8.27 7.08
C ASN A 74 -9.10 -7.34 6.47
N ILE A 75 -8.23 -7.87 5.59
CA ILE A 75 -7.23 -7.09 4.85
C ILE A 75 -7.52 -7.20 3.35
N GLY A 76 -7.59 -6.06 2.65
CA GLY A 76 -7.81 -5.97 1.20
C GLY A 76 -6.83 -6.83 0.40
N PRO A 77 -7.24 -7.63 -0.60
CA PRO A 77 -6.30 -8.43 -1.40
C PRO A 77 -5.20 -7.59 -2.08
N THR A 78 -5.55 -6.41 -2.56
CA THR A 78 -4.63 -5.40 -3.13
C THR A 78 -3.61 -4.95 -2.09
N LEU A 79 -4.10 -4.52 -0.92
CA LEU A 79 -3.26 -4.12 0.22
C LEU A 79 -2.37 -5.28 0.70
N PHE A 80 -2.91 -6.51 0.76
CA PHE A 80 -2.19 -7.63 1.35
C PHE A 80 -1.08 -8.13 0.42
N SER A 81 -1.32 -8.12 -0.89
CA SER A 81 -0.29 -8.36 -1.92
C SER A 81 0.82 -7.31 -1.86
N TRP A 82 0.46 -6.04 -1.67
CA TRP A 82 1.44 -4.97 -1.51
C TRP A 82 2.27 -5.14 -0.21
N LEU A 83 1.63 -5.48 0.91
CA LEU A 83 2.31 -5.76 2.18
C LEU A 83 3.27 -6.94 2.07
N GLU A 84 2.91 -8.00 1.35
CA GLU A 84 3.78 -9.16 1.12
C GLU A 84 5.08 -8.77 0.41
N ASN A 85 4.97 -7.89 -0.60
CA ASN A 85 6.11 -7.48 -1.42
C ASN A 85 6.96 -6.37 -0.77
N LYS A 86 6.33 -5.33 -0.22
CA LYS A 86 7.04 -4.13 0.28
C LYS A 86 7.35 -4.22 1.79
N HIS A 87 6.50 -4.89 2.58
CA HIS A 87 6.62 -4.97 4.05
C HIS A 87 6.42 -6.39 4.61
N PRO A 88 7.23 -7.38 4.18
CA PRO A 88 7.04 -8.81 4.46
C PRO A 88 7.04 -9.19 5.96
N GLU A 89 7.59 -8.33 6.82
CA GLU A 89 7.50 -8.52 8.26
C GLU A 89 6.09 -8.28 8.79
N ALA A 90 5.46 -7.15 8.45
CA ALA A 90 4.10 -6.85 8.87
C ALA A 90 3.11 -7.87 8.30
N TYR A 91 3.29 -8.24 7.03
CA TYR A 91 2.56 -9.33 6.38
C TYR A 91 2.55 -10.62 7.22
N ARG A 92 3.74 -11.13 7.59
CA ARG A 92 3.87 -12.34 8.41
C ARG A 92 3.24 -12.19 9.78
N ARG A 93 3.42 -11.04 10.45
CA ARG A 93 2.82 -10.76 11.77
C ARG A 93 1.29 -10.79 11.73
N ILE A 94 0.65 -10.34 10.65
CA ILE A 94 -0.81 -10.42 10.49
C ILE A 94 -1.24 -11.89 10.36
N LEU A 95 -0.53 -12.70 9.56
CA LEU A 95 -0.84 -14.13 9.42
C LEU A 95 -0.65 -14.91 10.73
N ASP A 96 0.42 -14.62 11.46
CA ASP A 96 0.69 -15.25 12.75
C ASP A 96 -0.30 -14.81 13.83
N ALA A 97 -0.88 -13.61 13.71
CA ALA A 97 -1.97 -13.16 14.58
C ALA A 97 -3.23 -14.02 14.42
N ASP A 98 -3.64 -14.32 13.18
CA ASP A 98 -4.79 -15.20 12.91
C ASP A 98 -4.52 -16.63 13.42
N LYS A 99 -3.30 -17.15 13.24
CA LYS A 99 -2.91 -18.46 13.83
C LYS A 99 -2.98 -18.46 15.35
N THR A 100 -2.60 -17.35 15.98
CA THR A 100 -2.68 -17.20 17.43
C THR A 100 -4.12 -17.13 17.89
N SER A 101 -4.98 -16.38 17.17
CA SER A 101 -6.40 -16.29 17.48
C SER A 101 -7.13 -17.63 17.30
N LEU A 102 -6.78 -18.43 16.29
CA LEU A 102 -7.35 -19.79 16.12
C LEU A 102 -7.17 -20.65 17.37
N LYS A 103 -5.99 -20.59 18.00
CA LYS A 103 -5.71 -21.33 19.24
C LYS A 103 -6.46 -20.75 20.43
N ALA A 104 -6.65 -19.43 20.46
CA ALA A 104 -7.32 -18.73 21.54
C ALA A 104 -8.86 -18.90 21.50
N HIS A 105 -9.43 -19.09 20.31
CA HIS A 105 -10.88 -19.08 20.05
C HIS A 105 -11.38 -20.40 19.47
N HIS A 106 -10.98 -21.54 20.06
CA HIS A 106 -11.54 -22.86 19.76
C HIS A 106 -11.51 -23.30 18.27
N GLY A 107 -10.57 -22.79 17.49
CA GLY A 107 -10.46 -23.08 16.05
C GLY A 107 -11.08 -22.01 15.13
N HIS A 108 -11.60 -20.92 15.69
CA HIS A 108 -12.09 -19.75 14.94
C HIS A 108 -11.04 -18.65 14.85
N GLY A 109 -10.73 -18.20 13.63
CA GLY A 109 -9.73 -17.17 13.40
C GLY A 109 -10.35 -15.77 13.30
N ASN A 110 -9.58 -14.75 13.65
CA ASN A 110 -10.03 -13.36 13.63
C ASN A 110 -10.17 -12.79 12.22
N ALA A 111 -9.43 -13.32 11.24
CA ALA A 111 -9.43 -12.86 9.86
C ALA A 111 -10.69 -13.32 9.11
N LEU A 112 -11.30 -12.41 8.34
CA LEU A 112 -12.40 -12.66 7.42
C LEU A 112 -11.94 -12.48 5.96
N ALA A 113 -12.59 -13.19 5.03
CA ALA A 113 -12.44 -12.93 3.60
C ALA A 113 -13.22 -11.68 3.19
N GLN A 114 -12.99 -11.17 1.99
CA GLN A 114 -13.74 -10.03 1.45
C GLN A 114 -13.79 -10.04 -0.08
N VAL A 115 -14.63 -9.17 -0.65
CA VAL A 115 -14.73 -8.94 -2.10
C VAL A 115 -13.37 -8.56 -2.68
N TYR A 116 -12.92 -9.29 -3.71
CA TYR A 116 -11.52 -9.23 -4.12
C TYR A 116 -11.00 -7.83 -4.51
N ASN A 117 -11.71 -7.11 -5.39
CA ASN A 117 -11.34 -5.76 -5.85
C ASN A 117 -12.13 -4.64 -5.16
N HIS A 118 -12.82 -4.95 -4.06
CA HIS A 118 -13.72 -4.04 -3.34
C HIS A 118 -14.83 -3.43 -4.23
N MET A 119 -15.34 -4.22 -5.17
CA MET A 119 -16.47 -3.86 -6.05
C MET A 119 -17.78 -3.80 -5.26
N ILE A 120 -18.68 -2.89 -5.64
CA ILE A 120 -20.02 -2.80 -5.03
C ILE A 120 -20.90 -3.91 -5.58
N MET A 121 -20.93 -5.01 -4.82
CA MET A 121 -21.56 -6.27 -5.22
C MET A 121 -23.00 -6.12 -5.70
N PRO A 122 -23.89 -5.33 -5.05
CA PRO A 122 -25.27 -5.25 -5.52
C PRO A 122 -25.43 -4.66 -6.91
N LEU A 123 -24.47 -3.84 -7.36
CA LEU A 123 -24.47 -3.23 -8.69
C LEU A 123 -23.71 -4.07 -9.73
N ALA A 124 -23.00 -5.12 -9.33
CA ALA A 124 -22.29 -6.00 -10.25
C ALA A 124 -23.27 -6.96 -10.95
N ASN A 125 -22.93 -7.45 -12.14
CA ASN A 125 -23.68 -8.57 -12.73
C ASN A 125 -23.37 -9.87 -11.95
N LEU A 126 -24.26 -10.87 -12.05
CA LEU A 126 -24.13 -12.13 -11.31
C LEU A 126 -22.78 -12.84 -11.54
N ARG A 127 -22.24 -12.79 -12.76
CA ARG A 127 -20.97 -13.45 -13.09
C ARG A 127 -19.82 -12.83 -12.31
N ASP A 128 -19.74 -11.51 -12.30
CA ASP A 128 -18.71 -10.78 -11.57
C ASP A 128 -18.88 -10.93 -10.06
N LYS A 129 -20.12 -11.00 -9.55
CA LYS A 129 -20.35 -11.34 -8.13
C LYS A 129 -19.71 -12.68 -7.76
N LYS A 130 -19.96 -13.72 -8.55
CA LYS A 130 -19.39 -15.06 -8.31
C LYS A 130 -17.88 -15.05 -8.32
N THR A 131 -17.26 -14.43 -9.33
CA THR A 131 -15.81 -14.32 -9.42
C THR A 131 -15.25 -13.55 -8.22
N GLN A 132 -15.84 -12.42 -7.84
CA GLN A 132 -15.32 -11.60 -6.74
C GLN A 132 -15.37 -12.32 -5.38
N VAL A 133 -16.40 -13.15 -5.14
CA VAL A 133 -16.48 -13.99 -3.93
C VAL A 133 -15.47 -15.14 -4.01
N ARG A 134 -15.41 -15.86 -5.12
CA ARG A 134 -14.45 -16.96 -5.33
C ARG A 134 -13.00 -16.49 -5.18
N TRP A 135 -12.65 -15.39 -5.84
CA TRP A 135 -11.32 -14.80 -5.73
C TRP A 135 -11.02 -14.35 -4.31
N GLY A 136 -11.99 -13.75 -3.61
CA GLY A 136 -11.83 -13.38 -2.20
C GLY A 136 -11.58 -14.58 -1.28
N ILE A 137 -12.26 -15.69 -1.51
CA ILE A 137 -12.08 -16.95 -0.76
C ILE A 137 -10.73 -17.60 -1.09
N GLU A 138 -10.35 -17.66 -2.36
CA GLU A 138 -9.07 -18.25 -2.78
C GLU A 138 -7.88 -17.42 -2.31
N GLU A 139 -7.96 -16.10 -2.36
CA GLU A 139 -6.98 -15.19 -1.75
C GLU A 139 -6.81 -15.48 -0.27
N PHE A 140 -7.93 -15.60 0.45
CA PHE A 140 -7.93 -15.89 1.88
C PHE A 140 -7.29 -17.25 2.17
N ARG A 141 -7.68 -18.30 1.43
CA ARG A 141 -7.11 -19.65 1.54
C ARG A 141 -5.61 -19.65 1.26
N HIS A 142 -5.19 -18.93 0.23
CA HIS A 142 -3.78 -18.83 -0.12
C HIS A 142 -2.95 -18.26 1.02
N ARG A 143 -3.44 -17.23 1.71
CA ARG A 143 -2.68 -16.54 2.76
C ARG A 143 -2.80 -17.19 4.14
N PHE A 144 -4.04 -17.40 4.59
CA PHE A 144 -4.34 -17.89 5.95
C PHE A 144 -4.35 -19.42 6.07
N LYS A 145 -4.31 -20.15 4.95
CA LYS A 145 -4.27 -21.64 4.90
C LYS A 145 -5.46 -22.31 5.58
N ARG A 146 -6.63 -21.66 5.59
CA ARG A 146 -7.92 -22.19 6.07
C ARG A 146 -9.08 -21.62 5.25
N ASN A 147 -10.27 -22.19 5.40
CA ASN A 147 -11.49 -21.61 4.84
C ASN A 147 -11.93 -20.37 5.66
N PRO A 148 -12.44 -19.31 5.01
CA PRO A 148 -13.08 -18.21 5.72
C PRO A 148 -14.45 -18.63 6.24
N GLU A 149 -14.84 -18.12 7.40
CA GLU A 149 -16.18 -18.33 7.97
C GLU A 149 -17.11 -17.14 7.69
N GLY A 150 -16.54 -15.93 7.79
CA GLY A 150 -17.23 -14.69 7.47
C GLY A 150 -16.65 -14.01 6.24
N PHE A 151 -17.49 -13.18 5.60
CA PHE A 151 -17.13 -12.46 4.38
C PHE A 151 -17.55 -10.99 4.48
N TRP A 152 -16.58 -10.08 4.37
CA TRP A 152 -16.83 -8.64 4.34
C TRP A 152 -17.26 -8.20 2.93
N LEU A 153 -18.47 -7.66 2.83
CA LEU A 153 -18.98 -7.04 1.61
C LEU A 153 -18.46 -5.61 1.50
N SER A 154 -17.96 -5.20 0.32
CA SER A 154 -17.48 -3.84 0.10
C SER A 154 -18.55 -2.83 0.51
N GLU A 155 -18.20 -1.91 1.41
CA GLU A 155 -19.12 -0.90 1.93
C GLU A 155 -20.38 -1.47 2.61
N THR A 156 -20.28 -2.71 3.12
CA THR A 156 -21.39 -3.57 3.57
C THR A 156 -22.55 -3.63 2.56
N ALA A 157 -22.25 -3.43 1.28
CA ALA A 157 -23.25 -3.29 0.25
C ALA A 157 -23.86 -4.66 -0.08
N VAL A 158 -25.17 -4.80 0.11
CA VAL A 158 -25.86 -6.10 0.03
C VAL A 158 -27.22 -6.01 -0.64
N ASN A 159 -27.53 -7.04 -1.44
CA ASN A 159 -28.87 -7.38 -1.90
C ASN A 159 -29.06 -8.91 -1.87
N GLU A 160 -30.26 -9.38 -2.21
CA GLU A 160 -30.61 -10.81 -2.22
C GLU A 160 -29.63 -11.66 -3.05
N GLU A 161 -29.37 -11.25 -4.30
CA GLU A 161 -28.48 -11.97 -5.21
C GLU A 161 -27.05 -12.05 -4.67
N THR A 162 -26.57 -11.03 -3.95
CA THR A 162 -25.28 -11.09 -3.26
C THR A 162 -25.27 -12.12 -2.13
N LEU A 163 -26.34 -12.22 -1.33
CA LEU A 163 -26.45 -13.24 -0.28
C LEU A 163 -26.54 -14.65 -0.85
N GLU A 164 -27.26 -14.83 -1.97
CA GLU A 164 -27.30 -16.11 -2.70
C GLU A 164 -25.88 -16.57 -3.08
N VAL A 165 -25.06 -15.67 -3.63
CA VAL A 165 -23.67 -16.00 -3.99
C VAL A 165 -22.82 -16.33 -2.76
N LEU A 166 -22.97 -15.61 -1.64
CA LEU A 166 -22.25 -15.93 -0.41
C LEU A 166 -22.62 -17.32 0.12
N ALA A 167 -23.92 -17.64 0.14
CA ALA A 167 -24.40 -18.95 0.55
C ALA A 167 -23.97 -20.07 -0.40
N ASP A 168 -23.86 -19.81 -1.72
CA ASP A 168 -23.39 -20.79 -2.72
C ASP A 168 -21.94 -21.18 -2.45
N GLU A 169 -21.13 -20.24 -1.95
CA GLU A 169 -19.72 -20.43 -1.66
C GLU A 169 -19.46 -20.82 -0.19
N GLY A 170 -20.51 -21.14 0.57
CA GLY A 170 -20.42 -21.69 1.93
C GLY A 170 -20.01 -20.68 3.02
N VAL A 171 -20.20 -19.38 2.77
CA VAL A 171 -19.97 -18.34 3.78
C VAL A 171 -21.04 -18.44 4.86
N LYS A 172 -20.62 -18.48 6.13
CA LYS A 172 -21.55 -18.64 7.28
C LYS A 172 -22.21 -17.32 7.66
N PHE A 173 -21.45 -16.23 7.69
CA PHE A 173 -21.96 -14.93 8.13
C PHE A 173 -21.35 -13.71 7.42
N THR A 174 -22.04 -12.58 7.55
CA THR A 174 -21.51 -11.26 7.18
C THR A 174 -21.89 -10.20 8.23
N ILE A 175 -21.31 -9.00 8.11
CA ILE A 175 -21.48 -7.88 9.04
C ILE A 175 -22.16 -6.73 8.29
N LEU A 176 -23.26 -6.20 8.83
CA LEU A 176 -24.04 -5.12 8.21
C LEU A 176 -24.30 -3.98 9.19
N ALA A 177 -24.66 -2.82 8.65
CA ALA A 177 -25.12 -1.67 9.42
C ALA A 177 -26.57 -1.86 9.90
N PRO A 178 -26.93 -1.38 11.10
CA PRO A 178 -28.24 -1.61 11.68
C PRO A 178 -29.39 -1.05 10.83
N HIS A 179 -29.18 0.05 10.09
CA HIS A 179 -30.20 0.62 9.21
C HIS A 179 -30.47 -0.21 7.94
N GLN A 180 -29.71 -1.28 7.68
CA GLN A 180 -29.93 -2.18 6.55
C GLN A 180 -31.00 -3.24 6.88
N ALA A 181 -31.33 -3.45 8.15
CA ALA A 181 -32.45 -4.29 8.56
C ALA A 181 -33.80 -3.60 8.26
N GLU A 182 -34.77 -4.36 7.77
CA GLU A 182 -36.15 -3.93 7.55
C GLU A 182 -37.04 -4.37 8.72
N ALA A 183 -37.05 -5.67 9.01
CA ALA A 183 -37.86 -6.26 10.06
C ALA A 183 -37.19 -7.53 10.61
N PHE A 184 -37.53 -7.94 11.83
CA PHE A 184 -37.12 -9.24 12.39
C PHE A 184 -38.29 -9.96 13.09
N LYS A 185 -38.17 -11.27 13.29
CA LYS A 185 -39.09 -12.07 14.12
C LYS A 185 -38.33 -13.23 14.82
N PRO A 186 -38.82 -13.77 15.93
CA PRO A 186 -38.31 -15.03 16.49
C PRO A 186 -38.40 -16.20 15.50
N LEU A 187 -37.49 -17.17 15.61
CA LEU A 187 -37.51 -18.39 14.78
C LEU A 187 -38.68 -19.32 15.15
N ASP A 188 -38.93 -19.51 16.44
CA ASP A 188 -39.91 -20.46 16.99
C ASP A 188 -41.37 -19.93 16.97
N GLU A 189 -41.70 -19.15 15.93
CA GLU A 189 -42.95 -18.37 15.74
C GLU A 189 -42.99 -16.99 16.41
N GLY A 190 -43.50 -16.00 15.67
CA GLY A 190 -43.69 -14.62 16.14
C GLY A 190 -44.02 -13.65 15.00
N ALA A 191 -44.56 -12.48 15.35
CA ALA A 191 -44.86 -11.42 14.39
C ALA A 191 -43.59 -10.67 13.97
N TRP A 192 -43.55 -10.23 12.71
CA TRP A 192 -42.53 -9.32 12.21
C TRP A 192 -42.59 -7.98 12.95
N GLN A 193 -41.44 -7.55 13.45
CA GLN A 193 -41.25 -6.25 14.09
C GLN A 193 -40.44 -5.36 13.16
N ASP A 194 -40.99 -4.19 12.82
CA ASP A 194 -40.27 -3.21 12.00
C ASP A 194 -39.09 -2.63 12.77
N VAL A 195 -37.92 -2.65 12.14
CA VAL A 195 -36.67 -2.06 12.65
C VAL A 195 -36.02 -1.19 11.57
N SER A 196 -36.82 -0.75 10.60
CA SER A 196 -36.36 0.01 9.44
C SER A 196 -35.74 1.36 9.84
N ASN A 197 -36.03 1.87 11.04
CA ASN A 197 -35.39 3.04 11.63
C ASN A 197 -33.97 2.78 12.20
N GLY A 198 -33.43 1.57 12.07
CA GLY A 198 -32.12 1.18 12.62
C GLY A 198 -32.16 0.75 14.09
N SER A 199 -33.33 0.36 14.60
CA SER A 199 -33.53 -0.10 15.99
C SER A 199 -33.27 -1.59 16.22
N ILE A 200 -32.74 -2.31 15.21
CA ILE A 200 -32.33 -3.71 15.35
C ILE A 200 -31.34 -3.83 16.51
N ASP A 201 -31.51 -4.86 17.35
CA ASP A 201 -30.68 -5.06 18.54
C ASP A 201 -29.31 -5.62 18.15
N PRO A 202 -28.20 -4.87 18.30
CA PRO A 202 -26.88 -5.29 17.83
C PRO A 202 -26.23 -6.36 18.72
N LYS A 203 -26.91 -6.81 19.78
CA LYS A 203 -26.33 -7.69 20.80
C LYS A 203 -26.34 -9.17 20.48
N LYS A 204 -26.92 -9.55 19.34
CA LYS A 204 -27.15 -10.93 18.93
C LYS A 204 -27.11 -11.06 17.40
N PRO A 205 -26.76 -12.24 16.87
CA PRO A 205 -26.85 -12.51 15.46
C PRO A 205 -28.28 -12.83 15.03
N TYR A 206 -28.55 -12.64 13.73
CA TYR A 206 -29.83 -12.91 13.10
C TYR A 206 -29.65 -13.82 11.89
N ARG A 207 -30.63 -14.68 11.61
CA ARG A 207 -30.62 -15.53 10.42
C ARG A 207 -31.34 -14.85 9.27
N CYS A 208 -30.70 -14.74 8.10
CA CYS A 208 -31.35 -14.26 6.88
C CYS A 208 -31.57 -15.44 5.93
N PHE A 209 -32.80 -15.95 5.85
CA PHE A 209 -33.16 -16.99 4.86
C PHE A 209 -33.25 -16.39 3.46
N LEU A 210 -32.81 -17.16 2.46
CA LEU A 210 -32.86 -16.74 1.06
C LEU A 210 -34.27 -16.93 0.50
N LYS A 211 -34.76 -15.94 -0.26
CA LYS A 211 -36.12 -15.93 -0.82
C LYS A 211 -36.36 -17.07 -1.79
N ARG A 212 -35.35 -17.42 -2.60
CA ARG A 212 -35.45 -18.48 -3.62
C ARG A 212 -35.39 -19.88 -3.01
N ASP A 213 -34.66 -20.04 -1.91
CA ASP A 213 -34.51 -21.30 -1.20
C ASP A 213 -34.45 -21.05 0.32
N PRO A 214 -35.61 -21.10 1.01
CA PRO A 214 -35.69 -20.85 2.44
C PRO A 214 -35.00 -21.92 3.31
N SER A 215 -34.48 -23.01 2.73
CA SER A 215 -33.63 -23.96 3.47
C SER A 215 -32.21 -23.44 3.65
N ARG A 216 -31.83 -22.42 2.87
CA ARG A 216 -30.50 -21.81 2.87
C ARG A 216 -30.56 -20.43 3.51
N PHE A 217 -29.47 -20.06 4.16
CA PHE A 217 -29.37 -18.81 4.89
C PHE A 217 -27.93 -18.31 4.98
N VAL A 218 -27.80 -17.02 5.32
CA VAL A 218 -26.56 -16.41 5.80
C VAL A 218 -26.87 -15.74 7.13
N ASP A 219 -26.05 -15.96 8.14
CA ASP A 219 -26.23 -15.31 9.45
C ASP A 219 -25.63 -13.89 9.41
N ILE A 220 -26.26 -12.94 10.09
CA ILE A 220 -25.96 -11.51 10.00
C ILE A 220 -25.67 -10.96 11.40
N PHE A 221 -24.55 -10.26 11.51
CA PHE A 221 -24.22 -9.42 12.67
C PHE A 221 -24.47 -7.95 12.33
N PHE A 222 -25.32 -7.27 13.11
CA PHE A 222 -25.53 -5.83 13.00
C PHE A 222 -24.70 -5.11 14.07
N TYR A 223 -23.68 -4.35 13.68
CA TYR A 223 -22.82 -3.66 14.64
C TYR A 223 -23.54 -2.52 15.37
N ASP A 224 -23.02 -2.13 16.53
CA ASP A 224 -23.52 -0.99 17.29
C ASP A 224 -23.17 0.32 16.56
N GLY A 225 -24.17 0.87 15.85
CA GLY A 225 -24.03 2.09 15.06
C GLY A 225 -23.50 3.29 15.85
N PRO A 226 -24.09 3.62 17.02
CA PRO A 226 -23.59 4.69 17.87
C PRO A 226 -22.13 4.53 18.34
N ILE A 227 -21.68 3.32 18.70
CA ILE A 227 -20.28 3.08 19.08
C ILE A 227 -19.36 3.21 17.86
N SER A 228 -19.70 2.56 16.73
CA SER A 228 -18.91 2.66 15.50
C SER A 228 -18.74 4.11 15.03
N LYS A 229 -19.83 4.91 15.08
CA LYS A 229 -19.77 6.33 14.72
C LYS A 229 -18.86 7.12 15.66
N ALA A 230 -18.95 6.87 16.97
CA ALA A 230 -18.10 7.55 17.95
C ALA A 230 -16.62 7.19 17.79
N CYS A 231 -16.30 5.95 17.42
CA CYS A 231 -14.94 5.54 17.07
C CYS A 231 -14.41 6.27 15.83
N ALA A 232 -15.21 6.36 14.77
CA ALA A 232 -14.77 6.90 13.48
C ALA A 232 -14.72 8.44 13.46
N PHE A 233 -15.70 9.12 14.06
CA PHE A 233 -15.92 10.56 13.87
C PHE A 233 -15.82 11.40 15.15
N GLU A 234 -15.78 10.80 16.33
CA GLU A 234 -15.66 11.48 17.63
C GLU A 234 -14.30 11.15 18.28
N ASP A 235 -14.03 11.66 19.49
CA ASP A 235 -12.75 11.49 20.17
C ASP A 235 -12.71 10.28 21.13
N LEU A 236 -13.58 9.29 20.90
CA LEU A 236 -13.72 8.12 21.76
C LEU A 236 -12.41 7.31 21.91
N LEU A 237 -11.62 7.26 20.83
CA LEU A 237 -10.37 6.48 20.77
C LEU A 237 -9.15 7.22 21.33
N SER A 238 -9.33 8.40 21.91
CA SER A 238 -8.24 9.13 22.59
C SER A 238 -7.82 8.48 23.91
N ASP A 239 -8.72 7.72 24.56
CA ASP A 239 -8.47 7.05 25.84
C ASP A 239 -9.21 5.70 25.93
N ALA A 240 -8.47 4.65 26.27
CA ALA A 240 -8.99 3.29 26.33
C ALA A 240 -10.04 3.06 27.42
N LYS A 241 -9.99 3.80 28.53
CA LYS A 241 -10.98 3.70 29.61
C LYS A 241 -12.29 4.36 29.21
N ASN A 242 -12.23 5.50 28.53
CA ASN A 242 -13.40 6.13 27.93
C ASN A 242 -14.06 5.21 26.90
N PHE A 243 -13.24 4.56 26.06
CA PHE A 243 -13.73 3.55 25.14
C PHE A 243 -14.41 2.39 25.87
N MET A 244 -13.78 1.83 26.91
CA MET A 244 -14.38 0.77 27.72
C MET A 244 -15.70 1.22 28.38
N ASN A 245 -15.74 2.40 28.99
CA ASN A 245 -16.94 2.95 29.62
C ASN A 245 -18.11 3.05 28.61
N ARG A 246 -17.81 3.44 27.36
CA ARG A 246 -18.79 3.52 26.29
C ARG A 246 -19.33 2.14 25.91
N LEU A 247 -18.48 1.11 25.85
CA LEU A 247 -18.88 -0.27 25.61
C LEU A 247 -19.76 -0.79 26.76
N GLU A 248 -19.37 -0.57 28.01
CA GLU A 248 -20.18 -0.97 29.18
C GLU A 248 -21.54 -0.28 29.20
N GLY A 249 -21.61 1.00 28.79
CA GLY A 249 -22.85 1.76 28.70
C GLY A 249 -23.83 1.25 27.64
N ALA A 250 -23.39 0.42 26.69
CA ALA A 250 -24.26 -0.19 25.68
C ALA A 250 -24.95 -1.48 26.17
N MET A 251 -24.54 -2.01 27.32
CA MET A 251 -25.10 -3.24 27.89
C MET A 251 -26.59 -3.10 28.24
N GLN A 252 -27.34 -4.18 28.05
CA GLN A 252 -28.70 -4.31 28.56
C GLN A 252 -28.71 -5.14 29.85
N GLU A 253 -29.54 -4.72 30.81
CA GLU A 253 -29.82 -5.47 32.03
C GLU A 253 -30.87 -6.58 31.76
N PRO A 254 -30.81 -7.74 32.43
CA PRO A 254 -29.82 -8.15 33.43
C PRO A 254 -28.45 -8.56 32.83
N LYS A 255 -27.34 -8.23 33.50
CA LYS A 255 -25.95 -8.53 33.07
C LYS A 255 -25.66 -10.03 32.88
N GLU A 256 -26.53 -10.89 33.39
CA GLU A 256 -26.48 -12.34 33.26
C GLU A 256 -26.88 -12.85 31.87
N ASN A 257 -27.52 -12.01 31.04
CA ASN A 257 -27.86 -12.34 29.66
C ASN A 257 -26.61 -12.41 28.78
N THR A 258 -26.55 -13.43 27.93
CA THR A 258 -25.51 -13.50 26.89
C THR A 258 -25.74 -12.39 25.89
N GLN A 259 -24.75 -11.53 25.70
CA GLN A 259 -24.82 -10.43 24.76
C GLN A 259 -23.44 -10.12 24.16
N LEU A 260 -23.44 -9.77 22.89
CA LEU A 260 -22.28 -9.26 22.16
C LEU A 260 -22.31 -7.73 22.19
N ILE A 261 -21.19 -7.10 22.46
CA ILE A 261 -20.99 -5.67 22.21
C ILE A 261 -19.94 -5.58 21.12
N HIS A 262 -20.35 -5.16 19.93
CA HIS A 262 -19.44 -5.11 18.81
C HIS A 262 -19.59 -3.86 17.95
N ALA A 263 -18.47 -3.44 17.37
CA ALA A 263 -18.37 -2.29 16.50
C ALA A 263 -17.56 -2.67 15.26
N ALA A 264 -17.96 -2.15 14.10
CA ALA A 264 -17.23 -2.28 12.84
C ALA A 264 -16.96 -0.90 12.23
N MET A 265 -15.75 -0.69 11.72
CA MET A 265 -15.30 0.56 11.10
C MET A 265 -14.12 0.29 10.16
N ASP A 266 -13.73 1.29 9.36
CA ASP A 266 -12.48 1.24 8.60
C ASP A 266 -11.31 1.06 9.56
N GLY A 267 -10.45 0.09 9.29
CA GLY A 267 -9.31 -0.28 10.13
C GLY A 267 -8.25 0.81 10.20
N GLU A 268 -8.17 1.64 9.15
CA GLU A 268 -7.38 2.87 9.07
C GLU A 268 -7.76 3.89 10.16
N THR A 269 -8.89 3.72 10.85
CA THR A 269 -9.24 4.45 12.08
C THR A 269 -8.17 4.26 13.16
N PHE A 270 -7.61 3.07 13.31
CA PHE A 270 -6.66 2.73 14.36
C PHE A 270 -5.23 3.21 14.03
N GLY A 271 -5.06 4.51 13.79
CA GLY A 271 -3.77 5.14 13.56
C GLY A 271 -3.81 6.25 12.51
N HIS A 272 -4.25 5.95 11.29
CA HIS A 272 -4.23 6.91 10.17
C HIS A 272 -5.27 8.03 10.32
N HIS A 273 -6.55 7.68 10.53
CA HIS A 273 -7.59 8.71 10.73
C HIS A 273 -7.61 9.26 12.16
N LYS A 274 -7.22 8.45 13.15
CA LYS A 274 -7.10 8.85 14.55
C LYS A 274 -5.71 8.46 15.06
N SER A 275 -4.81 9.43 15.13
CA SER A 275 -3.44 9.21 15.59
C SER A 275 -3.43 8.52 16.97
N TRP A 276 -2.59 7.49 17.09
CA TRP A 276 -2.41 6.69 18.32
C TRP A 276 -3.62 5.84 18.76
N ALA A 277 -4.69 5.76 17.96
CA ALA A 277 -5.84 4.92 18.28
C ALA A 277 -5.50 3.42 18.30
N ASP A 278 -4.43 2.98 17.62
CA ASP A 278 -3.84 1.64 17.77
C ASP A 278 -3.47 1.32 19.23
N ARG A 279 -3.01 2.33 19.98
CA ARG A 279 -2.61 2.18 21.39
C ARG A 279 -3.82 2.11 22.29
N ALA A 280 -4.83 2.95 22.07
CA ALA A 280 -6.09 2.89 22.82
C ALA A 280 -6.78 1.54 22.62
N LEU A 281 -6.81 1.04 21.38
CA LEU A 281 -7.31 -0.30 21.08
C LEU A 281 -6.50 -1.39 21.78
N SER A 282 -5.17 -1.32 21.74
CA SER A 282 -4.32 -2.31 22.40
C SER A 282 -4.54 -2.36 23.91
N TYR A 283 -4.66 -1.19 24.55
CA TYR A 283 -4.86 -1.11 25.99
C TYR A 283 -6.25 -1.66 26.37
N LEU A 284 -7.28 -1.34 25.56
CA LEU A 284 -8.62 -1.90 25.74
C LEU A 284 -8.60 -3.44 25.68
N LEU A 285 -8.11 -4.01 24.57
CA LEU A 285 -8.21 -5.44 24.28
C LEU A 285 -7.31 -6.32 25.16
N PHE A 286 -6.15 -5.81 25.58
CA PHE A 286 -5.13 -6.60 26.29
C PHE A 286 -5.03 -6.28 27.79
N THR A 287 -5.72 -5.25 28.28
CA THR A 287 -5.64 -4.82 29.68
C THR A 287 -7.01 -4.50 30.25
N GLU A 288 -7.71 -3.52 29.70
CA GLU A 288 -8.89 -2.94 30.34
C GLU A 288 -10.09 -3.88 30.35
N ALA A 289 -10.41 -4.52 29.22
CA ALA A 289 -11.56 -5.42 29.12
C ALA A 289 -11.43 -6.63 30.05
N GLU A 290 -10.24 -7.25 30.07
CA GLU A 290 -9.93 -8.40 30.93
C GLU A 290 -9.97 -8.02 32.42
N ALA A 291 -9.38 -6.87 32.79
CA ALA A 291 -9.41 -6.36 34.16
C ALA A 291 -10.84 -6.10 34.69
N ARG A 292 -11.78 -5.76 33.80
CA ARG A 292 -13.21 -5.56 34.14
C ARG A 292 -14.08 -6.80 33.95
N GLY A 293 -13.47 -7.94 33.61
CA GLY A 293 -14.12 -9.24 33.49
C GLY A 293 -14.96 -9.44 32.22
N TYR A 294 -14.59 -8.78 31.11
CA TYR A 294 -15.19 -8.98 29.80
C TYR A 294 -14.39 -9.96 28.96
N ARG A 295 -15.09 -10.79 28.18
CA ARG A 295 -14.46 -11.73 27.25
C ARG A 295 -14.28 -11.07 25.89
N ILE A 296 -13.06 -11.05 25.38
CA ILE A 296 -12.81 -10.72 23.97
C ILE A 296 -13.08 -11.97 23.14
N VAL A 297 -13.87 -11.85 22.08
CA VAL A 297 -14.26 -12.95 21.17
C VAL A 297 -14.11 -12.51 19.72
N ASN A 298 -14.17 -13.47 18.80
CA ASN A 298 -14.48 -13.20 17.39
C ASN A 298 -15.88 -13.67 17.00
N TYR A 299 -16.31 -13.32 15.80
CA TYR A 299 -17.66 -13.64 15.32
C TYR A 299 -17.91 -15.13 15.16
N GLY A 300 -16.89 -15.91 14.75
CA GLY A 300 -17.02 -17.36 14.55
C GLY A 300 -17.29 -18.09 15.87
N GLU A 301 -16.45 -17.84 16.87
CA GLU A 301 -16.59 -18.39 18.22
C GLU A 301 -17.94 -17.97 18.84
N TYR A 302 -18.30 -16.68 18.74
CA TYR A 302 -19.57 -16.22 19.30
C TYR A 302 -20.78 -16.87 18.61
N LEU A 303 -20.73 -17.05 17.28
CA LEU A 303 -21.81 -17.65 16.50
C LEU A 303 -22.00 -19.13 16.82
N GLU A 304 -20.91 -19.88 17.01
CA GLU A 304 -20.97 -21.29 17.41
C GLU A 304 -21.63 -21.45 18.78
N GLU A 305 -21.23 -20.62 19.75
CA GLU A 305 -21.78 -20.67 21.11
C GLU A 305 -23.21 -20.10 21.21
N ASN A 306 -23.59 -19.17 20.32
CA ASN A 306 -24.84 -18.41 20.40
C ASN A 306 -25.52 -18.33 19.01
N PRO A 307 -26.04 -19.46 18.50
CA PRO A 307 -26.71 -19.47 17.20
C PRO A 307 -27.92 -18.54 17.17
N PRO A 308 -28.26 -17.93 16.01
CA PRO A 308 -29.37 -16.98 15.91
C PRO A 308 -30.69 -17.57 16.39
N GLN A 309 -31.44 -16.79 17.18
CA GLN A 309 -32.78 -17.14 17.66
C GLN A 309 -33.89 -16.34 16.94
N ALA A 310 -33.50 -15.50 15.97
CA ALA A 310 -34.40 -14.64 15.23
C ALA A 310 -34.04 -14.62 13.74
N GLU A 311 -35.07 -14.54 12.90
CA GLU A 311 -34.98 -14.28 11.48
C GLU A 311 -34.98 -12.77 11.22
N VAL A 312 -34.21 -12.30 10.23
CA VAL A 312 -34.21 -10.91 9.77
C VAL A 312 -34.53 -10.81 8.28
N ARG A 313 -35.24 -9.74 7.90
CA ARG A 313 -35.39 -9.26 6.53
C ARG A 313 -34.53 -8.03 6.33
N LEU A 314 -33.77 -8.01 5.26
CA LEU A 314 -33.00 -6.85 4.84
C LEU A 314 -33.82 -5.95 3.94
N LYS A 315 -33.60 -4.63 4.04
CA LYS A 315 -34.19 -3.67 3.12
C LYS A 315 -33.74 -3.96 1.69
N ALA A 316 -34.72 -4.03 0.79
CA ALA A 316 -34.45 -4.24 -0.63
C ALA A 316 -33.69 -3.06 -1.28
N GLY A 317 -33.72 -1.87 -0.67
CA GLY A 317 -33.21 -0.65 -1.28
C GLY A 317 -34.09 -0.18 -2.44
N GLU A 318 -33.66 0.88 -3.12
CA GLU A 318 -34.37 1.41 -4.27
C GLU A 318 -34.35 0.40 -5.42
N ASN A 319 -35.52 0.09 -5.99
CA ASN A 319 -35.68 -0.88 -7.09
C ASN A 319 -35.07 -2.27 -6.82
N GLY A 320 -34.88 -2.66 -5.56
CA GLY A 320 -34.25 -3.96 -5.21
C GLY A 320 -32.73 -4.00 -5.38
N GLU A 321 -32.08 -2.86 -5.62
CA GLU A 321 -30.64 -2.80 -5.84
C GLU A 321 -29.81 -2.97 -4.57
N GLY A 322 -30.42 -2.95 -3.38
CA GLY A 322 -29.74 -3.15 -2.11
C GLY A 322 -29.38 -1.88 -1.35
N THR A 323 -28.70 -2.10 -0.23
CA THR A 323 -28.30 -1.05 0.73
C THR A 323 -26.82 -1.14 1.07
N SER A 324 -26.25 -0.10 1.67
CA SER A 324 -24.85 -0.04 2.12
C SER A 324 -24.73 0.73 3.45
N TRP A 325 -23.59 0.66 4.13
CA TRP A 325 -23.36 1.42 5.37
C TRP A 325 -23.09 2.92 5.16
N SER A 326 -22.52 3.30 4.02
CA SER A 326 -21.89 4.62 3.80
C SER A 326 -22.67 5.50 2.82
N CYS A 327 -23.85 5.03 2.36
CA CYS A 327 -24.77 5.81 1.55
C CYS A 327 -26.20 5.67 2.08
N ALA A 328 -26.76 6.78 2.58
CA ALA A 328 -28.16 6.83 3.05
C ALA A 328 -29.19 6.51 1.95
N HIS A 329 -28.77 6.59 0.68
CA HIS A 329 -29.58 6.31 -0.51
C HIS A 329 -29.31 4.91 -1.09
N GLY A 330 -29.08 3.90 -0.24
CA GLY A 330 -28.78 2.54 -0.66
C GLY A 330 -27.39 2.40 -1.29
N VAL A 331 -27.31 2.05 -2.58
CA VAL A 331 -26.06 1.94 -3.35
C VAL A 331 -25.86 3.08 -4.36
N ARG A 332 -26.69 4.13 -4.29
CA ARG A 332 -26.73 5.21 -5.28
C ARG A 332 -25.39 5.94 -5.45
N ARG A 333 -24.58 6.05 -4.39
CA ARG A 333 -23.23 6.69 -4.41
C ARG A 333 -22.33 6.19 -5.54
N TRP A 334 -22.42 4.91 -5.91
CA TRP A 334 -21.54 4.28 -6.90
C TRP A 334 -22.17 4.09 -8.29
N LYS A 335 -23.29 4.77 -8.54
CA LYS A 335 -23.94 4.78 -9.86
C LYS A 335 -24.41 6.15 -10.31
N GLU A 336 -24.81 7.06 -9.43
CA GLU A 336 -25.33 8.38 -9.83
C GLU A 336 -25.18 9.46 -8.74
N HIS A 337 -25.58 10.69 -9.05
CA HIS A 337 -25.55 11.79 -8.09
C HIS A 337 -26.63 11.61 -7.02
N CYS A 338 -26.19 11.38 -5.77
CA CYS A 338 -27.06 11.25 -4.59
C CYS A 338 -26.77 12.30 -3.51
N GLY A 339 -25.93 13.30 -3.81
CA GLY A 339 -25.46 14.30 -2.84
C GLY A 339 -24.37 13.82 -1.88
N CYS A 340 -24.14 12.50 -1.73
CA CYS A 340 -23.03 11.99 -0.93
C CYS A 340 -21.69 12.36 -1.57
N ARG A 341 -20.87 13.11 -0.83
CA ARG A 341 -19.60 13.69 -1.27
C ARG A 341 -18.41 13.27 -0.40
N GLY A 342 -17.24 13.19 -1.04
CA GLY A 342 -15.94 13.12 -0.38
C GLY A 342 -15.10 14.30 -0.86
N GLY A 343 -14.81 15.23 0.04
CA GLY A 343 -14.00 16.43 -0.25
C GLY A 343 -14.57 17.37 -1.33
N GLY A 344 -13.77 18.38 -1.68
CA GLY A 344 -14.05 19.37 -2.72
C GLY A 344 -14.94 20.54 -2.28
N PRO A 345 -14.95 21.64 -3.06
CA PRO A 345 -15.86 22.77 -2.90
C PRO A 345 -17.34 22.38 -2.84
N ALA A 346 -18.14 23.20 -2.14
CA ALA A 346 -19.53 22.89 -1.84
C ALA A 346 -20.44 22.91 -3.09
N GLU A 347 -20.06 23.67 -4.10
CA GLU A 347 -20.76 23.84 -5.38
C GLU A 347 -20.52 22.69 -6.36
N TRP A 348 -19.49 21.86 -6.15
CA TRP A 348 -19.18 20.75 -7.04
C TRP A 348 -20.24 19.63 -6.98
N ARG A 349 -20.52 19.03 -8.13
CA ARG A 349 -21.55 18.00 -8.31
C ARG A 349 -20.94 16.67 -8.76
N GLN A 350 -21.67 15.59 -8.51
CA GLN A 350 -21.27 14.23 -8.91
C GLN A 350 -22.14 13.67 -10.05
N GLU A 351 -22.65 14.55 -10.91
CA GLU A 351 -23.46 14.17 -12.09
C GLU A 351 -22.68 13.29 -13.07
N TRP A 352 -21.33 13.32 -13.02
CA TRP A 352 -20.45 12.44 -13.79
C TRP A 352 -20.58 10.95 -13.46
N ARG A 353 -21.10 10.58 -12.28
CA ARG A 353 -21.15 9.18 -11.86
C ARG A 353 -22.03 8.33 -12.78
N LYS A 354 -23.21 8.81 -13.14
CA LYS A 354 -24.13 8.09 -14.05
C LYS A 354 -23.51 7.79 -15.42
N PRO A 355 -23.06 8.79 -16.19
CA PRO A 355 -22.45 8.55 -17.50
C PRO A 355 -21.15 7.75 -17.40
N LEU A 356 -20.34 7.91 -16.36
CA LEU A 356 -19.17 7.04 -16.15
C LEU A 356 -19.62 5.59 -15.98
N ARG A 357 -20.64 5.34 -15.16
CA ARG A 357 -21.10 3.99 -14.84
C ARG A 357 -21.65 3.27 -16.06
N GLU A 358 -22.51 3.96 -16.80
CA GLU A 358 -23.06 3.48 -18.07
C GLU A 358 -21.95 3.20 -19.10
N SER A 359 -20.88 4.01 -19.12
CA SER A 359 -19.74 3.82 -20.03
C SER A 359 -18.92 2.57 -19.66
N LEU A 360 -18.71 2.34 -18.36
CA LEU A 360 -17.98 1.16 -17.87
C LEU A 360 -18.81 -0.12 -18.04
N ASP A 361 -20.12 -0.07 -17.79
CA ASP A 361 -21.04 -1.20 -18.03
C ASP A 361 -21.07 -1.60 -19.51
N TRP A 362 -21.17 -0.62 -20.42
CA TRP A 362 -21.05 -0.88 -21.86
C TRP A 362 -19.68 -1.50 -22.21
N LEU A 363 -18.58 -0.93 -21.69
CA LEU A 363 -17.24 -1.43 -21.98
C LEU A 363 -17.07 -2.87 -21.48
N ARG A 364 -17.51 -3.18 -20.26
CA ARG A 364 -17.48 -4.53 -19.70
C ARG A 364 -18.19 -5.53 -20.61
N ASP A 365 -19.38 -5.19 -21.10
CA ASP A 365 -20.18 -6.10 -21.93
C ASP A 365 -19.54 -6.34 -23.30
N GLU A 366 -18.95 -5.31 -23.91
CA GLU A 366 -18.15 -5.46 -25.15
C GLU A 366 -16.90 -6.32 -24.92
N LEU A 367 -16.18 -6.12 -23.82
CA LEU A 367 -14.99 -6.91 -23.46
C LEU A 367 -15.36 -8.37 -23.18
N ALA A 368 -16.51 -8.63 -22.56
CA ALA A 368 -17.02 -9.98 -22.34
C ALA A 368 -17.34 -10.71 -23.65
N ALA A 369 -17.91 -10.01 -24.63
CA ALA A 369 -18.15 -10.56 -25.97
C ALA A 369 -16.83 -10.91 -26.68
N VAL A 370 -15.85 -10.00 -26.65
CA VAL A 370 -14.52 -10.24 -27.22
C VAL A 370 -13.82 -11.41 -26.54
N TYR A 371 -13.90 -11.47 -25.20
CA TYR A 371 -13.32 -12.56 -24.43
C TYR A 371 -13.89 -13.91 -24.86
N LEU A 372 -15.21 -14.03 -24.91
CA LEU A 372 -15.86 -15.29 -25.28
C LEU A 372 -15.51 -15.71 -26.72
N GLU A 373 -15.55 -14.77 -27.67
CA GLU A 373 -15.23 -15.03 -29.08
C GLU A 373 -13.80 -15.56 -29.25
N LYS A 374 -12.82 -14.93 -28.58
CA LYS A 374 -11.40 -15.23 -28.78
C LYS A 374 -10.87 -16.32 -27.86
N ALA A 375 -11.47 -16.52 -26.69
CA ALA A 375 -11.03 -17.54 -25.74
C ALA A 375 -11.66 -18.91 -25.99
N ALA A 376 -12.87 -18.99 -26.56
CA ALA A 376 -13.55 -20.27 -26.82
C ALA A 376 -12.74 -21.25 -27.69
N PRO A 377 -11.95 -20.83 -28.71
CA PRO A 377 -11.08 -21.74 -29.45
C PRO A 377 -9.85 -22.24 -28.66
N LEU A 378 -9.52 -21.61 -27.53
CA LEU A 378 -8.32 -21.86 -26.73
C LEU A 378 -8.61 -22.61 -25.43
N LEU A 379 -9.78 -22.37 -24.82
CA LEU A 379 -10.17 -22.84 -23.49
C LEU A 379 -11.40 -23.75 -23.55
N LYS A 380 -11.44 -24.76 -22.68
CA LYS A 380 -12.61 -25.67 -22.51
C LYS A 380 -13.85 -24.90 -22.07
N ASP A 381 -13.69 -24.06 -21.07
CA ASP A 381 -14.70 -23.13 -20.56
C ASP A 381 -14.00 -21.82 -20.19
N PRO A 382 -14.17 -20.74 -20.98
CA PRO A 382 -13.57 -19.45 -20.70
C PRO A 382 -13.97 -18.89 -19.33
N TRP A 383 -15.23 -19.04 -18.90
CA TRP A 383 -15.67 -18.45 -17.64
C TRP A 383 -15.14 -19.21 -16.43
N ALA A 384 -15.07 -20.54 -16.50
CA ALA A 384 -14.40 -21.33 -15.46
C ALA A 384 -12.90 -21.00 -15.37
N ALA A 385 -12.23 -20.82 -16.51
CA ALA A 385 -10.83 -20.40 -16.53
C ALA A 385 -10.61 -18.99 -15.95
N ARG A 386 -11.54 -18.06 -16.22
CA ARG A 386 -11.52 -16.72 -15.63
C ARG A 386 -11.71 -16.77 -14.11
N ASP A 387 -12.60 -17.63 -13.60
CA ASP A 387 -12.80 -17.79 -12.16
C ASP A 387 -11.57 -18.42 -11.48
N ASP A 388 -10.93 -19.41 -12.09
CA ASP A 388 -9.73 -20.07 -11.55
C ASP A 388 -8.44 -19.23 -11.75
N TYR A 389 -8.49 -18.14 -12.52
CA TYR A 389 -7.32 -17.31 -12.82
C TYR A 389 -6.68 -16.65 -11.59
N ILE A 390 -7.42 -16.50 -10.49
CA ILE A 390 -6.88 -16.04 -9.20
C ILE A 390 -5.62 -16.82 -8.77
N ARG A 391 -5.55 -18.12 -9.08
CA ARG A 391 -4.37 -18.94 -8.77
C ARG A 391 -3.11 -18.42 -9.47
N VAL A 392 -3.24 -17.97 -10.71
CA VAL A 392 -2.14 -17.35 -11.48
C VAL A 392 -1.85 -15.94 -10.97
N LEU A 393 -2.87 -15.16 -10.62
CA LEU A 393 -2.69 -13.81 -10.05
C LEU A 393 -1.87 -13.84 -8.76
N LEU A 394 -2.15 -14.81 -7.89
CA LEU A 394 -1.46 -15.06 -6.63
C LEU A 394 0.01 -15.47 -6.83
N ASN A 395 0.31 -16.21 -7.90
CA ASN A 395 1.66 -16.69 -8.19
C ASN A 395 1.88 -16.88 -9.69
N ARG A 396 2.60 -15.95 -10.32
CA ARG A 396 2.86 -15.93 -11.77
C ARG A 396 4.11 -16.73 -12.18
N THR A 397 4.34 -17.87 -11.56
CA THR A 397 5.45 -18.76 -11.92
C THR A 397 5.02 -19.80 -12.95
N GLU A 398 5.98 -20.34 -13.71
CA GLU A 398 5.73 -21.44 -14.65
C GLU A 398 5.07 -22.65 -13.95
N GLN A 399 5.45 -22.90 -12.69
CA GLN A 399 4.90 -23.95 -11.83
C GLN A 399 3.39 -23.81 -11.56
N THR A 400 2.84 -22.60 -11.68
CA THR A 400 1.41 -22.32 -11.51
C THR A 400 0.70 -22.17 -12.87
N ILE A 401 1.35 -21.52 -13.83
CA ILE A 401 0.78 -21.28 -15.16
C ILE A 401 0.60 -22.57 -15.94
N ARG A 402 1.55 -23.51 -15.88
CA ARG A 402 1.47 -24.76 -16.62
C ARG A 402 0.29 -25.65 -16.18
N PRO A 403 0.10 -25.96 -14.88
CA PRO A 403 -1.09 -26.68 -14.43
C PRO A 403 -2.41 -25.99 -14.75
N PHE A 404 -2.44 -24.65 -14.73
CA PHE A 404 -3.63 -23.89 -15.13
C PHE A 404 -4.00 -24.18 -16.59
N PHE A 405 -3.02 -24.16 -17.52
CA PHE A 405 -3.29 -24.51 -18.91
C PHE A 405 -3.61 -25.99 -19.09
N ASP A 406 -2.95 -26.90 -18.37
CA ASP A 406 -3.27 -28.34 -18.43
C ASP A 406 -4.74 -28.61 -18.03
N GLN A 407 -5.26 -27.86 -17.05
CA GLN A 407 -6.64 -27.94 -16.60
C GLN A 407 -7.62 -27.31 -17.60
N HIS A 408 -7.36 -26.08 -18.06
CA HIS A 408 -8.36 -25.26 -18.76
C HIS A 408 -8.22 -25.22 -20.28
N ALA A 409 -7.05 -25.50 -20.86
CA ALA A 409 -6.87 -25.39 -22.32
C ALA A 409 -7.67 -26.47 -23.06
N GLY A 410 -8.37 -26.08 -24.12
CA GLY A 410 -9.15 -27.00 -24.97
C GLY A 410 -8.28 -27.88 -25.88
N LYS A 411 -7.01 -27.51 -26.04
CA LYS A 411 -5.99 -28.15 -26.88
C LYS A 411 -4.59 -27.82 -26.34
N ALA A 412 -3.55 -28.47 -26.87
CA ALA A 412 -2.19 -28.00 -26.66
C ALA A 412 -2.00 -26.61 -27.30
N LEU A 413 -1.56 -25.63 -26.51
CA LEU A 413 -1.39 -24.25 -26.94
C LEU A 413 0.08 -23.97 -27.30
N SER A 414 0.32 -23.23 -28.38
CA SER A 414 1.63 -22.63 -28.65
C SER A 414 1.96 -21.52 -27.63
N ASP A 415 3.20 -21.05 -27.60
CA ASP A 415 3.59 -19.96 -26.69
C ASP A 415 2.88 -18.65 -27.03
N GLU A 416 2.62 -18.38 -28.32
CA GLU A 416 1.81 -17.24 -28.77
C GLU A 416 0.35 -17.39 -28.32
N GLU A 417 -0.23 -18.59 -28.42
CA GLU A 417 -1.61 -18.85 -27.97
C GLU A 417 -1.74 -18.76 -26.44
N ARG A 418 -0.72 -19.20 -25.69
CA ARG A 418 -0.65 -19.01 -24.24
C ARG A 418 -0.59 -17.53 -23.88
N SER A 419 0.27 -16.77 -24.55
CA SER A 419 0.39 -15.32 -24.32
C SER A 419 -0.92 -14.61 -24.65
N LEU A 420 -1.57 -14.96 -25.77
CA LEU A 420 -2.88 -14.43 -26.14
C LEU A 420 -3.94 -14.77 -25.07
N CYS A 421 -3.96 -16.02 -24.57
CA CYS A 421 -4.90 -16.42 -23.54
C CYS A 421 -4.71 -15.63 -22.23
N LEU A 422 -3.45 -15.42 -21.79
CA LEU A 422 -3.16 -14.59 -20.63
C LEU A 422 -3.59 -13.13 -20.86
N LYS A 423 -3.36 -12.55 -22.04
CA LYS A 423 -3.82 -11.21 -22.39
C LYS A 423 -5.36 -11.08 -22.31
N LEU A 424 -6.09 -12.10 -22.75
CA LEU A 424 -7.56 -12.16 -22.66
C LEU A 424 -8.06 -12.27 -21.21
N LEU A 425 -7.35 -13.02 -20.36
CA LEU A 425 -7.65 -13.14 -18.93
C LEU A 425 -7.35 -11.84 -18.17
N GLU A 426 -6.22 -11.19 -18.47
CA GLU A 426 -5.89 -9.86 -17.94
C GLU A 426 -6.87 -8.78 -18.40
N MET A 427 -7.39 -8.86 -19.63
CA MET A 427 -8.47 -7.98 -20.08
C MET A 427 -9.71 -8.10 -19.19
N GLN A 428 -10.09 -9.33 -18.81
CA GLN A 428 -11.18 -9.58 -17.86
C GLN A 428 -10.83 -9.16 -16.42
N ARG A 429 -9.56 -9.23 -16.01
CA ARG A 429 -9.10 -8.71 -14.72
C ARG A 429 -9.29 -7.19 -14.65
N HIS A 430 -8.81 -6.46 -15.66
CA HIS A 430 -8.95 -5.00 -15.72
C HIS A 430 -10.41 -4.55 -15.86
N ALA A 431 -11.25 -5.32 -16.57
CA ALA A 431 -12.69 -5.08 -16.62
C ALA A 431 -13.37 -5.15 -15.24
N GLN A 432 -12.77 -5.86 -14.26
CA GLN A 432 -13.24 -5.87 -12.87
C GLN A 432 -12.61 -4.76 -12.03
N LEU A 433 -11.32 -4.49 -12.23
CA LEU A 433 -10.59 -3.44 -11.48
C LEU A 433 -11.16 -2.04 -11.73
N MET A 434 -11.72 -1.78 -12.92
CA MET A 434 -12.37 -0.49 -13.20
C MET A 434 -13.65 -0.22 -12.38
N TYR A 435 -14.11 -1.18 -11.56
CA TYR A 435 -15.26 -1.03 -10.65
C TYR A 435 -14.88 -0.93 -9.18
N THR A 436 -13.59 -0.77 -8.85
CA THR A 436 -13.19 -0.50 -7.48
C THR A 436 -13.94 0.73 -6.93
N SER A 437 -14.61 0.53 -5.79
CA SER A 437 -15.55 1.48 -5.19
C SER A 437 -14.96 2.85 -4.88
N CYS A 438 -13.67 2.95 -4.53
CA CYS A 438 -13.00 4.23 -4.25
C CYS A 438 -13.06 5.21 -5.42
N GLY A 439 -13.09 4.72 -6.67
CA GLY A 439 -13.17 5.55 -7.88
C GLY A 439 -14.48 6.34 -8.01
N TRP A 440 -15.43 6.14 -7.10
CA TRP A 440 -16.72 6.84 -7.08
C TRP A 440 -16.92 7.70 -5.83
N PHE A 441 -16.06 7.57 -4.82
CA PHE A 441 -16.35 8.07 -3.48
C PHE A 441 -16.27 9.59 -3.37
N PHE A 442 -15.28 10.19 -4.03
CA PHE A 442 -15.00 11.62 -4.00
C PHE A 442 -15.88 12.42 -4.97
N THR A 443 -15.80 13.74 -4.86
CA THR A 443 -16.69 14.64 -5.60
C THR A 443 -16.32 14.80 -7.07
N GLU A 444 -15.05 14.59 -7.44
CA GLU A 444 -14.52 14.98 -8.75
C GLU A 444 -13.93 13.80 -9.53
N ILE A 445 -14.26 13.72 -10.83
CA ILE A 445 -13.84 12.64 -11.76
C ILE A 445 -12.33 12.66 -12.06
N SER A 446 -11.66 13.80 -11.90
CA SER A 446 -10.20 13.91 -12.02
C SER A 446 -9.43 13.53 -10.75
N GLY A 447 -10.12 13.05 -9.70
CA GLY A 447 -9.47 12.51 -8.50
C GLY A 447 -8.63 11.26 -8.80
N ILE A 448 -7.58 11.04 -8.01
CA ILE A 448 -6.60 9.97 -8.26
C ILE A 448 -7.25 8.58 -8.31
N GLU A 449 -8.27 8.34 -7.48
CA GLU A 449 -9.00 7.06 -7.46
C GLU A 449 -9.83 6.85 -8.74
N THR A 450 -10.46 7.90 -9.26
CA THR A 450 -11.26 7.81 -10.49
C THR A 450 -10.36 7.70 -11.72
N VAL A 451 -9.22 8.42 -11.74
CA VAL A 451 -8.19 8.27 -12.77
C VAL A 451 -7.66 6.84 -12.80
N GLN A 452 -7.45 6.22 -11.63
CA GLN A 452 -6.98 4.85 -11.52
C GLN A 452 -7.94 3.83 -12.17
N ILE A 453 -9.26 3.92 -11.92
CA ILE A 453 -10.22 3.02 -12.59
C ILE A 453 -10.28 3.27 -14.11
N LEU A 454 -10.06 4.51 -14.56
CA LEU A 454 -9.95 4.83 -15.98
C LEU A 454 -8.66 4.28 -16.61
N GLN A 455 -7.54 4.21 -15.87
CA GLN A 455 -6.34 3.50 -16.33
C GLN A 455 -6.61 2.02 -16.54
N TYR A 456 -7.35 1.35 -15.66
CA TYR A 456 -7.75 -0.04 -15.87
C TYR A 456 -8.68 -0.20 -17.08
N ALA A 457 -9.64 0.70 -17.28
CA ALA A 457 -10.48 0.71 -18.47
C ALA A 457 -9.63 0.89 -19.75
N ALA A 458 -8.65 1.80 -19.73
CA ALA A 458 -7.71 2.04 -20.82
C ALA A 458 -6.89 0.78 -21.15
N ARG A 459 -6.36 0.12 -20.12
CA ARG A 459 -5.59 -1.11 -20.27
C ARG A 459 -6.44 -2.24 -20.85
N ALA A 460 -7.69 -2.37 -20.41
CA ALA A 460 -8.63 -3.34 -20.97
C ALA A 460 -8.93 -3.08 -22.46
N CYS A 461 -9.16 -1.81 -22.84
CA CYS A 461 -9.32 -1.41 -24.23
C CYS A 461 -8.07 -1.75 -25.07
N GLN A 462 -6.87 -1.50 -24.54
CA GLN A 462 -5.62 -1.79 -25.23
C GLN A 462 -5.44 -3.30 -25.47
N LEU A 463 -5.75 -4.14 -24.47
CA LEU A 463 -5.69 -5.60 -24.62
C LEU A 463 -6.72 -6.09 -25.64
N ALA A 464 -7.93 -5.52 -25.65
CA ALA A 464 -8.95 -5.82 -26.66
C ALA A 464 -8.52 -5.40 -28.09
N ALA A 465 -7.77 -4.30 -28.21
CA ALA A 465 -7.33 -3.78 -29.50
C ALA A 465 -6.37 -4.74 -30.23
N ILE A 466 -5.68 -5.62 -29.51
CA ILE A 466 -4.83 -6.68 -30.10
C ILE A 466 -5.63 -7.62 -31.00
N VAL A 467 -6.91 -7.86 -30.68
CA VAL A 467 -7.76 -8.84 -31.37
C VAL A 467 -8.92 -8.24 -32.19
N ARG A 468 -9.32 -7.00 -31.89
CA ARG A 468 -10.45 -6.30 -32.56
C ARG A 468 -10.07 -4.95 -33.18
N GLY A 469 -8.83 -4.49 -33.00
CA GLY A 469 -8.41 -3.16 -33.40
C GLY A 469 -8.88 -2.04 -32.44
N PRO A 470 -8.49 -0.78 -32.68
CA PRO A 470 -8.57 0.30 -31.70
C PRO A 470 -9.97 0.94 -31.55
N ALA A 471 -10.95 0.56 -32.36
CA ALA A 471 -12.26 1.23 -32.44
C ALA A 471 -13.05 1.24 -31.11
N LEU A 472 -12.79 0.28 -30.22
CA LEU A 472 -13.45 0.19 -28.92
C LEU A 472 -13.08 1.35 -27.99
N GLU A 473 -11.81 1.79 -28.03
CA GLU A 473 -11.32 2.89 -27.19
C GLU A 473 -11.99 4.22 -27.56
N GLU A 474 -12.08 4.55 -28.85
CA GLU A 474 -12.72 5.81 -29.29
C GLU A 474 -14.22 5.83 -28.95
N GLN A 475 -14.91 4.70 -29.08
CA GLN A 475 -16.30 4.58 -28.65
C GLN A 475 -16.47 4.78 -27.14
N PHE A 476 -15.53 4.26 -26.33
CA PHE A 476 -15.49 4.50 -24.90
C PHE A 476 -15.30 5.99 -24.58
N LEU A 477 -14.33 6.64 -25.23
CA LEU A 477 -14.05 8.07 -25.06
C LEU A 477 -15.23 8.95 -25.47
N ALA A 478 -15.93 8.60 -26.55
CA ALA A 478 -17.14 9.30 -26.97
C ALA A 478 -18.22 9.29 -25.88
N ARG A 479 -18.38 8.18 -25.14
CA ARG A 479 -19.33 8.08 -24.02
C ARG A 479 -18.89 8.89 -22.81
N LEU A 480 -17.58 8.91 -22.50
CA LEU A 480 -17.03 9.67 -21.38
C LEU A 480 -17.22 11.19 -21.49
N THR A 481 -17.46 11.73 -22.69
CA THR A 481 -17.80 13.16 -22.87
C THR A 481 -19.03 13.61 -22.08
N LYS A 482 -19.92 12.68 -21.73
CA LYS A 482 -21.11 12.95 -20.92
C LYS A 482 -20.79 13.11 -19.43
N ALA A 483 -19.65 12.60 -18.97
CA ALA A 483 -19.23 12.66 -17.57
C ALA A 483 -18.54 14.00 -17.28
N ARG A 484 -19.33 15.04 -16.96
CA ARG A 484 -18.82 16.41 -16.75
C ARG A 484 -17.88 16.51 -15.55
N SER A 485 -16.70 17.06 -15.76
CA SER A 485 -15.76 17.39 -14.68
C SER A 485 -16.16 18.72 -14.03
N ASN A 486 -15.93 18.84 -12.72
CA ASN A 486 -16.08 20.12 -12.01
C ASN A 486 -14.88 21.07 -12.27
N VAL A 487 -13.85 20.61 -12.99
CA VAL A 487 -12.62 21.34 -13.26
C VAL A 487 -12.54 21.68 -14.74
N GLU A 488 -12.54 22.99 -15.06
CA GLU A 488 -12.58 23.50 -16.44
C GLU A 488 -11.41 22.99 -17.31
N LEU A 489 -10.24 22.73 -16.72
CA LEU A 489 -9.08 22.17 -17.43
C LEU A 489 -9.42 20.84 -18.12
N PHE A 490 -10.25 20.01 -17.49
CA PHE A 490 -10.60 18.68 -17.99
C PHE A 490 -11.93 18.67 -18.75
N ARG A 491 -12.88 19.54 -18.39
CA ARG A 491 -14.24 19.65 -18.96
C ARG A 491 -15.13 18.42 -18.76
N ASP A 492 -14.66 17.23 -19.11
CA ASP A 492 -15.38 15.97 -19.01
C ASP A 492 -14.44 14.76 -18.88
N GLY A 493 -15.01 13.56 -18.80
CA GLY A 493 -14.27 12.31 -18.64
C GLY A 493 -13.31 12.00 -19.79
N ARG A 494 -13.59 12.48 -21.02
CA ARG A 494 -12.63 12.34 -22.14
C ARG A 494 -11.42 13.21 -21.91
N GLY A 495 -11.62 14.46 -21.48
CA GLY A 495 -10.50 15.35 -21.17
C GLY A 495 -9.67 14.88 -19.96
N VAL A 496 -10.31 14.28 -18.94
CA VAL A 496 -9.59 13.58 -17.85
C VAL A 496 -8.75 12.44 -18.41
N TYR A 497 -9.34 11.59 -19.25
CA TYR A 497 -8.66 10.44 -19.84
C TYR A 497 -7.44 10.87 -20.68
N GLU A 498 -7.60 11.84 -21.58
CA GLU A 498 -6.53 12.31 -22.46
C GLU A 498 -5.39 12.98 -21.70
N LYS A 499 -5.69 13.72 -20.62
CA LYS A 499 -4.69 14.49 -19.87
C LYS A 499 -4.05 13.73 -18.72
N LEU A 500 -4.75 12.77 -18.10
CA LEU A 500 -4.28 12.08 -16.89
C LEU A 500 -4.12 10.56 -17.06
N VAL A 501 -4.79 9.93 -18.03
CA VAL A 501 -4.72 8.46 -18.24
C VAL A 501 -3.77 8.11 -19.38
N LYS A 502 -3.91 8.74 -20.56
CA LYS A 502 -3.02 8.49 -21.71
C LYS A 502 -1.53 8.67 -21.39
N PRO A 503 -1.10 9.68 -20.59
CA PRO A 503 0.32 9.82 -20.24
C PRO A 503 0.88 8.69 -19.36
N CYS A 504 0.03 7.91 -18.69
CA CYS A 504 0.44 6.78 -17.85
C CYS A 504 0.70 5.49 -18.65
N VAL A 505 0.36 5.47 -19.94
CA VAL A 505 0.51 4.28 -20.80
C VAL A 505 1.99 3.91 -20.93
N ALA A 506 2.36 2.69 -20.53
CA ALA A 506 3.69 2.14 -20.77
C ALA A 506 3.62 0.94 -21.72
N THR A 507 4.25 1.06 -22.89
CA THR A 507 4.44 -0.06 -23.83
C THR A 507 5.81 -0.72 -23.60
N LEU A 508 6.08 -1.85 -24.27
CA LEU A 508 7.41 -2.47 -24.22
C LEU A 508 8.50 -1.51 -24.71
N GLU A 509 8.21 -0.66 -25.69
CA GLU A 509 9.11 0.40 -26.15
C GLU A 509 9.43 1.43 -25.06
N HIS A 510 8.46 1.77 -24.19
CA HIS A 510 8.69 2.64 -23.03
C HIS A 510 9.58 1.97 -21.98
N VAL A 511 9.37 0.68 -21.72
CA VAL A 511 10.20 -0.11 -20.80
C VAL A 511 11.65 -0.16 -21.30
N VAL A 512 11.84 -0.38 -22.61
CA VAL A 512 13.17 -0.36 -23.24
C VAL A 512 13.77 1.03 -23.23
N SER A 513 13.00 2.09 -23.49
CA SER A 513 13.52 3.47 -23.49
C SER A 513 13.99 3.90 -22.10
N TYR A 514 13.28 3.48 -21.06
CA TYR A 514 13.72 3.69 -19.68
C TYR A 514 15.07 3.02 -19.40
N TYR A 515 15.21 1.74 -19.74
CA TYR A 515 16.49 1.05 -19.60
C TYR A 515 17.58 1.74 -20.44
N ALA A 516 17.28 2.11 -21.68
CA ALA A 516 18.23 2.71 -22.61
C ALA A 516 18.76 4.06 -22.11
N ILE A 517 17.89 4.95 -21.63
CA ILE A 517 18.29 6.24 -21.03
C ILE A 517 18.97 6.02 -19.67
N GLY A 518 18.39 5.19 -18.80
CA GLY A 518 18.95 4.88 -17.48
C GLY A 518 20.36 4.28 -17.55
N SER A 519 20.59 3.40 -18.53
CA SER A 519 21.88 2.75 -18.75
C SER A 519 23.02 3.72 -19.12
N LEU A 520 22.74 4.99 -19.44
CA LEU A 520 23.77 6.03 -19.58
C LEU A 520 24.43 6.40 -18.24
N PHE A 521 23.84 6.00 -17.11
CA PHE A 521 24.29 6.30 -15.75
C PHE A 521 24.80 5.05 -15.06
N ASP A 522 25.88 5.19 -14.29
CA ASP A 522 26.57 4.06 -13.64
C ASP A 522 25.70 3.32 -12.61
N HIS A 523 24.63 3.95 -12.10
CA HIS A 523 23.68 3.33 -11.18
C HIS A 523 22.76 2.28 -11.83
N TYR A 524 22.69 2.22 -13.16
CA TYR A 524 21.99 1.16 -13.92
C TYR A 524 22.93 0.03 -14.34
N ALA A 525 24.13 -0.06 -13.73
CA ALA A 525 25.04 -1.16 -13.98
C ALA A 525 24.36 -2.50 -13.65
N LEU A 526 24.35 -3.40 -14.62
CA LEU A 526 23.80 -4.74 -14.50
C LEU A 526 24.47 -5.51 -13.34
N HIS A 527 23.68 -5.95 -12.38
CA HIS A 527 24.05 -7.03 -11.46
C HIS A 527 23.56 -8.38 -12.02
N GLY A 528 24.05 -8.78 -13.20
CA GLY A 528 23.67 -10.06 -13.87
C GLY A 528 23.43 -9.94 -15.38
N GLU A 529 22.90 -11.00 -16.01
CA GLU A 529 22.51 -11.00 -17.44
C GLU A 529 21.09 -10.45 -17.69
N THR A 530 20.22 -10.52 -16.68
CA THR A 530 18.81 -10.09 -16.73
C THR A 530 18.55 -9.01 -15.67
N LEU A 531 17.87 -7.95 -16.08
CA LEU A 531 17.40 -6.86 -15.22
C LEU A 531 15.89 -7.00 -15.03
N ASN A 532 15.45 -7.05 -13.77
CA ASN A 532 14.03 -6.99 -13.45
C ASN A 532 13.60 -5.53 -13.41
N LEU A 533 12.76 -5.15 -14.36
CA LEU A 533 12.25 -3.80 -14.50
C LEU A 533 10.73 -3.83 -14.40
N TYR A 534 10.20 -3.38 -13.26
CA TYR A 534 8.79 -3.56 -12.92
C TYR A 534 8.42 -5.06 -13.04
N PHE A 535 7.49 -5.42 -13.91
CA PHE A 535 7.01 -6.78 -14.14
C PHE A 535 7.55 -7.36 -15.44
N TYR A 536 8.60 -6.75 -15.97
CA TYR A 536 9.32 -7.19 -17.16
C TYR A 536 10.70 -7.71 -16.79
N ASP A 537 11.07 -8.83 -17.39
CA ASP A 537 12.43 -9.34 -17.36
C ASP A 537 13.13 -8.87 -18.63
N LEU A 538 14.16 -8.04 -18.47
CA LEU A 538 14.93 -7.47 -19.58
C LEU A 538 16.30 -8.13 -19.65
N LYS A 539 16.58 -8.84 -20.74
CA LYS A 539 17.89 -9.44 -21.01
C LYS A 539 18.67 -8.59 -22.01
N VAL A 540 19.88 -8.19 -21.65
CA VAL A 540 20.74 -7.39 -22.53
C VAL A 540 21.54 -8.34 -23.43
N LEU A 541 21.26 -8.31 -24.73
CA LEU A 541 21.88 -9.21 -25.71
C LEU A 541 23.13 -8.60 -26.35
N HIS A 542 23.12 -7.27 -26.56
CA HIS A 542 24.25 -6.54 -27.13
C HIS A 542 24.24 -5.08 -26.67
N ARG A 543 25.41 -4.46 -26.55
CA ARG A 543 25.55 -3.02 -26.29
C ARG A 543 26.87 -2.46 -26.79
N ARG A 544 26.84 -1.24 -27.30
CA ARG A 544 28.02 -0.46 -27.68
C ARG A 544 27.82 1.01 -27.32
N LYS A 545 28.79 1.61 -26.64
CA LYS A 545 28.80 3.02 -26.24
C LYS A 545 30.03 3.70 -26.81
N GLU A 546 29.83 4.84 -27.47
CA GLU A 546 30.94 5.68 -27.95
C GLU A 546 30.68 7.16 -27.65
N ILE A 547 31.78 7.88 -27.46
CA ILE A 547 31.78 9.32 -27.21
C ILE A 547 32.47 10.00 -28.39
N ALA A 548 31.78 10.95 -29.01
CA ALA A 548 32.31 11.78 -30.09
C ALA A 548 32.01 13.26 -29.79
N GLY A 549 33.04 14.01 -29.38
CA GLY A 549 32.88 15.40 -28.95
C GLY A 549 31.95 15.53 -27.73
N ASN A 550 30.83 16.23 -27.89
CA ASN A 550 29.80 16.42 -26.86
C ASN A 550 28.63 15.41 -26.97
N LEU A 551 28.74 14.43 -27.87
CA LEU A 551 27.74 13.37 -28.06
C LEU A 551 28.20 12.09 -27.39
N LEU A 552 27.31 11.50 -26.59
CA LEU A 552 27.41 10.12 -26.15
C LEU A 552 26.33 9.32 -26.87
N VAL A 553 26.73 8.34 -27.66
CA VAL A 553 25.82 7.44 -28.38
C VAL A 553 25.89 6.07 -27.75
N HIS A 554 24.72 5.54 -27.37
CA HIS A 554 24.55 4.21 -26.82
C HIS A 554 23.60 3.42 -27.72
N PHE A 555 24.13 2.37 -28.33
CA PHE A 555 23.36 1.40 -29.09
C PHE A 555 23.22 0.11 -28.26
N GLY A 556 22.08 -0.55 -28.35
CA GLY A 556 21.91 -1.85 -27.72
C GLY A 556 20.76 -2.67 -28.28
N ARG A 557 20.83 -3.97 -28.02
CA ARG A 557 19.79 -4.97 -28.30
C ARG A 557 19.37 -5.62 -26.99
N VAL A 558 18.07 -5.67 -26.74
CA VAL A 558 17.49 -6.23 -25.53
C VAL A 558 16.33 -7.15 -25.89
N GLN A 559 16.16 -8.20 -25.11
CA GLN A 559 14.96 -9.02 -25.09
C GLN A 559 14.14 -8.61 -23.87
N VAL A 560 12.83 -8.43 -24.04
CA VAL A 560 11.92 -8.09 -22.95
C VAL A 560 10.84 -9.16 -22.87
N VAL A 561 10.63 -9.70 -21.67
CA VAL A 561 9.59 -10.69 -21.38
C VAL A 561 8.65 -10.15 -20.31
N SER A 562 7.36 -10.13 -20.57
CA SER A 562 6.32 -9.81 -19.59
C SER A 562 6.08 -10.99 -18.64
N ARG A 563 6.23 -10.78 -17.32
CA ARG A 563 5.88 -11.81 -16.32
C ARG A 563 4.37 -11.99 -16.12
N VAL A 564 3.57 -11.09 -16.70
CA VAL A 564 2.10 -11.10 -16.60
C VAL A 564 1.49 -11.91 -17.75
N THR A 565 1.95 -11.65 -18.97
CA THR A 565 1.36 -12.17 -20.21
C THR A 565 2.28 -13.14 -20.96
N LEU A 566 3.51 -13.33 -20.49
CA LEU A 566 4.57 -14.09 -21.18
C LEU A 566 4.86 -13.56 -22.59
N GLU A 567 4.42 -12.34 -22.92
CA GLU A 567 4.75 -11.68 -24.16
C GLU A 567 6.26 -11.42 -24.19
N GLN A 568 6.89 -11.85 -25.27
CA GLN A 568 8.32 -11.69 -25.50
C GLN A 568 8.55 -10.97 -26.82
N ASP A 569 9.35 -9.92 -26.81
CA ASP A 569 9.81 -9.23 -28.00
C ASP A 569 11.29 -8.83 -27.85
N GLU A 570 11.98 -8.71 -28.97
CA GLU A 570 13.33 -8.14 -29.01
C GLU A 570 13.31 -6.73 -29.58
N PHE A 571 14.09 -5.84 -28.99
CA PHE A 571 14.21 -4.45 -29.38
C PHE A 571 15.65 -4.06 -29.60
N ILE A 572 15.85 -3.14 -30.54
CA ILE A 572 17.07 -2.37 -30.69
C ILE A 572 16.78 -0.94 -30.25
N PHE A 573 17.78 -0.26 -29.70
CA PHE A 573 17.69 1.14 -29.34
C PHE A 573 18.94 1.93 -29.71
N VAL A 574 18.76 3.22 -29.97
CA VAL A 574 19.83 4.21 -30.05
C VAL A 574 19.49 5.34 -29.08
N THR A 575 20.32 5.54 -28.07
CA THR A 575 20.22 6.69 -27.17
C THR A 575 21.38 7.64 -27.41
N ILE A 576 21.05 8.91 -27.63
CA ILE A 576 21.99 9.99 -27.84
C ILE A 576 21.81 10.97 -26.68
N ARG A 577 22.90 11.25 -25.97
CA ARG A 577 22.98 12.37 -25.04
C ARG A 577 23.70 13.52 -25.72
N ILE A 578 23.03 14.67 -25.80
CA ILE A 578 23.57 15.90 -26.38
C ILE A 578 23.91 16.83 -25.21
N GLY A 579 25.21 17.08 -24.99
CA GLY A 579 25.65 17.85 -23.83
C GLY A 579 25.31 17.16 -22.51
N HIS A 580 24.68 17.89 -21.58
CA HIS A 580 24.39 17.40 -20.23
C HIS A 580 22.92 17.05 -19.96
N TYR A 581 21.96 17.69 -20.62
CA TYR A 581 20.54 17.62 -20.21
C TYR A 581 19.59 17.08 -21.28
N ASP A 582 20.04 17.02 -22.54
CA ASP A 582 19.19 16.59 -23.64
C ASP A 582 19.45 15.14 -24.02
N PHE A 583 18.36 14.38 -24.11
CA PHE A 583 18.35 12.97 -24.45
C PHE A 583 17.40 12.72 -25.59
N ARG A 584 17.84 11.88 -26.52
CA ARG A 584 17.00 11.30 -27.56
C ARG A 584 17.19 9.79 -27.53
N CYS A 585 16.12 9.05 -27.27
CA CYS A 585 16.13 7.60 -27.31
C CYS A 585 15.14 7.11 -28.37
N SER A 586 15.65 6.48 -29.42
CA SER A 586 14.85 5.82 -30.44
C SER A 586 14.84 4.32 -30.17
N VAL A 587 13.66 3.71 -30.16
CA VAL A 587 13.46 2.28 -29.88
C VAL A 587 12.62 1.66 -31.00
N LYS A 588 13.01 0.47 -31.45
CA LYS A 588 12.29 -0.27 -32.50
C LYS A 588 12.42 -1.78 -32.25
N ARG A 589 11.41 -2.55 -32.64
CA ARG A 589 11.49 -4.02 -32.66
C ARG A 589 12.64 -4.48 -33.56
N CYS A 590 13.37 -5.50 -33.12
CA CYS A 590 14.48 -6.09 -33.85
C CYS A 590 13.95 -6.92 -35.03
N ALA A 591 14.24 -6.49 -36.27
CA ALA A 591 13.84 -7.22 -37.48
C ALA A 591 14.75 -8.43 -37.79
N GLY A 592 15.98 -8.42 -37.26
CA GLY A 592 16.95 -9.49 -37.42
C GLY A 592 18.37 -9.06 -37.05
N VAL A 593 19.21 -10.02 -36.65
CA VAL A 593 20.57 -9.76 -36.15
C VAL A 593 21.48 -9.12 -37.21
N ARG A 594 21.38 -9.56 -38.47
CA ARG A 594 22.23 -9.05 -39.56
C ARG A 594 21.91 -7.59 -39.93
N GLU A 595 20.62 -7.25 -40.00
CA GLU A 595 20.19 -5.87 -40.27
C GLU A 595 20.61 -4.95 -39.14
N MET A 596 20.54 -5.44 -37.91
CA MET A 596 21.00 -4.75 -36.70
C MET A 596 22.52 -4.49 -36.73
N GLU A 597 23.35 -5.50 -37.03
CA GLU A 597 24.82 -5.35 -37.12
C GLU A 597 25.24 -4.39 -38.25
N ALA A 598 24.57 -4.46 -39.40
CA ALA A 598 24.79 -3.55 -40.52
C ALA A 598 24.45 -2.10 -40.13
N PHE A 599 23.30 -1.90 -39.48
CA PHE A 599 22.90 -0.59 -38.99
C PHE A 599 23.82 -0.05 -37.90
N GLU A 600 24.24 -0.89 -36.94
CA GLU A 600 25.19 -0.50 -35.91
C GLU A 600 26.48 0.03 -36.52
N THR A 601 27.05 -0.71 -37.46
CA THR A 601 28.29 -0.33 -38.17
C THR A 601 28.11 1.02 -38.86
N ASP A 602 27.01 1.18 -39.59
CA ASP A 602 26.67 2.41 -40.32
C ASP A 602 26.44 3.62 -39.40
N VAL A 603 25.85 3.43 -38.22
CA VAL A 603 25.67 4.49 -37.20
C VAL A 603 27.01 4.95 -36.63
N PHE A 604 27.88 4.02 -36.22
CA PHE A 604 29.17 4.40 -35.61
C PHE A 604 30.16 4.94 -36.66
N ASP A 605 30.10 4.48 -37.91
CA ASP A 605 30.85 5.09 -39.01
C ASP A 605 30.39 6.52 -39.29
N ALA A 606 29.08 6.78 -39.26
CA ALA A 606 28.50 8.11 -39.45
C ALA A 606 28.82 9.07 -38.29
N LEU A 607 28.91 8.57 -37.06
CA LEU A 607 29.18 9.37 -35.85
C LEU A 607 30.45 10.23 -35.96
N THR A 608 31.47 9.73 -36.67
CA THR A 608 32.74 10.44 -36.85
C THR A 608 32.80 11.32 -38.11
N ARG A 609 31.84 11.17 -39.03
CA ARG A 609 31.89 11.75 -40.39
C ARG A 609 30.78 12.76 -40.70
N MET A 610 29.68 12.76 -39.95
CA MET A 610 28.49 13.56 -40.24
C MET A 610 28.26 14.67 -39.21
N HIS A 611 27.60 15.75 -39.64
CA HIS A 611 27.07 16.76 -38.72
C HIS A 611 25.83 16.24 -37.98
N LEU A 612 25.52 16.82 -36.81
CA LEU A 612 24.46 16.34 -35.91
C LEU A 612 23.10 16.16 -36.61
N LEU A 613 22.66 17.12 -37.43
CA LEU A 613 21.35 17.03 -38.10
C LEU A 613 21.28 15.87 -39.11
N GLU A 614 22.37 15.60 -39.83
CA GLU A 614 22.46 14.48 -40.77
C GLU A 614 22.52 13.15 -40.02
N PHE A 615 23.26 13.11 -38.91
CA PHE A 615 23.32 11.94 -38.02
C PHE A 615 21.95 11.60 -37.42
N LEU A 616 21.21 12.59 -36.93
CA LEU A 616 19.85 12.42 -36.41
C LEU A 616 18.89 11.94 -37.50
N LYS A 617 18.97 12.52 -38.70
CA LYS A 617 18.15 12.10 -39.84
C LYS A 617 18.40 10.64 -40.22
N LYS A 618 19.66 10.20 -40.20
CA LYS A 618 20.02 8.80 -40.47
C LYS A 618 19.41 7.82 -39.47
N ILE A 619 19.34 8.20 -38.20
CA ILE A 619 18.64 7.41 -37.17
C ILE A 619 17.13 7.38 -37.47
N ASP A 620 16.56 8.52 -37.86
CA ASP A 620 15.12 8.65 -38.16
C ASP A 620 14.71 7.86 -39.41
N ASP A 621 15.59 7.74 -40.39
CA ASP A 621 15.37 6.91 -41.58
C ASP A 621 15.19 5.42 -41.21
N THR A 622 15.73 4.98 -40.07
CA THR A 622 15.63 3.58 -39.59
C THR A 622 14.57 3.38 -38.51
N PHE A 623 14.49 4.30 -37.54
CA PHE A 623 13.62 4.20 -36.36
C PHE A 623 12.30 4.95 -36.52
N GLY A 624 12.19 5.82 -37.52
CA GLY A 624 11.12 6.82 -37.61
C GLY A 624 11.45 8.10 -36.82
N VAL A 625 10.64 9.13 -37.04
CA VAL A 625 10.83 10.46 -36.44
C VAL A 625 10.45 10.54 -34.96
N SER A 626 9.72 9.55 -34.44
CA SER A 626 9.31 9.50 -33.04
C SER A 626 10.46 9.03 -32.16
N TYR A 627 10.63 9.68 -31.01
CA TYR A 627 11.65 9.34 -30.03
C TYR A 627 11.14 9.61 -28.62
N PHE A 628 11.78 8.97 -27.65
CA PHE A 628 11.59 9.21 -26.23
C PHE A 628 12.62 10.21 -25.72
N ALA A 629 12.17 11.17 -24.93
CA ALA A 629 13.01 12.08 -24.18
C ALA A 629 12.72 11.95 -22.68
N LEU A 630 13.44 12.71 -21.86
CA LEU A 630 13.30 12.70 -20.41
C LEU A 630 11.86 12.98 -19.91
N LYS A 631 11.08 13.75 -20.68
CA LYS A 631 9.67 14.05 -20.37
C LYS A 631 8.72 12.88 -20.59
N ASP A 632 9.11 11.90 -21.40
CA ASP A 632 8.31 10.73 -21.79
C ASP A 632 8.59 9.51 -20.90
N LEU A 633 9.51 9.66 -19.94
CA LEU A 633 9.74 8.68 -18.88
C LEU A 633 8.71 8.83 -17.76
N LEU A 634 8.47 7.73 -17.05
CA LEU A 634 7.64 7.71 -15.84
C LEU A 634 8.20 8.69 -14.79
N GLN A 635 7.33 9.16 -13.89
CA GLN A 635 7.65 10.27 -13.00
C GLN A 635 8.85 9.96 -12.09
N GLU A 636 8.89 8.77 -11.50
CA GLU A 636 10.00 8.34 -10.64
C GLU A 636 11.31 8.22 -11.40
N ASP A 637 11.24 7.65 -12.59
CA ASP A 637 12.38 7.41 -13.45
C ASP A 637 13.03 8.71 -13.90
N ARG A 638 12.19 9.66 -14.30
CA ARG A 638 12.59 11.04 -14.54
C ARG A 638 13.25 11.65 -13.31
N THR A 639 12.70 11.45 -12.11
CA THR A 639 13.26 11.99 -10.87
C THR A 639 14.63 11.40 -10.55
N LYS A 640 14.80 10.07 -10.70
CA LYS A 640 16.08 9.38 -10.51
C LYS A 640 17.15 9.92 -11.48
N ILE A 641 16.80 10.04 -12.76
CA ILE A 641 17.71 10.54 -13.81
C ILE A 641 18.06 12.02 -13.59
N VAL A 642 17.08 12.89 -13.31
CA VAL A 642 17.33 14.31 -13.02
C VAL A 642 18.21 14.50 -11.79
N THR A 643 17.99 13.71 -10.73
CA THR A 643 18.81 13.74 -9.52
C THR A 643 20.25 13.36 -9.84
N ALA A 644 20.47 12.30 -10.62
CA ALA A 644 21.80 11.89 -11.05
C ALA A 644 22.50 12.97 -11.91
N LEU A 645 21.76 13.61 -12.83
CA LEU A 645 22.28 14.65 -13.72
C LEU A 645 22.65 15.95 -13.01
N THR A 646 21.86 16.33 -12.01
CA THR A 646 22.06 17.58 -11.28
C THR A 646 23.10 17.47 -10.18
N LYS A 647 23.47 16.24 -9.75
CA LYS A 647 24.43 15.97 -8.67
C LYS A 647 25.71 16.81 -8.78
N THR A 648 26.39 16.78 -9.93
CA THR A 648 27.66 17.52 -10.12
C THR A 648 27.47 19.03 -10.02
N GLN A 649 26.35 19.56 -10.51
CA GLN A 649 26.11 21.01 -10.44
C GLN A 649 25.67 21.44 -9.05
N LEU A 650 24.87 20.63 -8.36
CA LEU A 650 24.55 20.83 -6.94
C LEU A 650 25.82 20.79 -6.08
N GLU A 651 26.78 19.91 -6.40
CA GLU A 651 28.11 19.91 -5.78
C GLU A 651 28.87 21.21 -6.04
N LYS A 652 28.85 21.75 -7.27
CA LYS A 652 29.47 23.06 -7.57
C LYS A 652 28.82 24.22 -6.82
N VAL A 653 27.48 24.26 -6.76
CA VAL A 653 26.74 25.27 -5.99
C VAL A 653 27.05 25.13 -4.50
N SER A 654 27.13 23.91 -4.00
CA SER A 654 27.53 23.62 -2.63
C SER A 654 28.96 24.11 -2.32
N ASN A 655 29.91 23.86 -3.23
CA ASN A 655 31.29 24.34 -3.11
C ASN A 655 31.40 25.88 -3.22
N PHE A 656 30.50 26.53 -3.97
CA PHE A 656 30.40 27.98 -3.99
C PHE A 656 29.98 28.54 -2.62
N TYR A 657 28.94 27.97 -1.99
CA TYR A 657 28.55 28.36 -0.63
C TYR A 657 29.67 28.11 0.39
N GLU A 658 30.41 27.01 0.27
CA GLU A 658 31.59 26.76 1.10
C GLU A 658 32.67 27.83 0.95
N ARG A 659 32.95 28.26 -0.29
CA ARG A 659 33.90 29.33 -0.56
C ARG A 659 33.45 30.65 0.06
N VAL A 660 32.19 31.04 -0.17
CA VAL A 660 31.60 32.25 0.41
C VAL A 660 31.68 32.20 1.93
N TYR A 661 31.37 31.06 2.54
CA TYR A 661 31.48 30.87 3.98
C TYR A 661 32.92 31.04 4.48
N GLU A 662 33.90 30.35 3.88
CA GLU A 662 35.29 30.35 4.35
C GLU A 662 35.99 31.69 4.15
N GLU A 663 35.83 32.34 2.99
CA GLU A 663 36.46 33.63 2.68
C GLU A 663 35.96 34.75 3.61
N ASN A 664 34.71 34.68 4.07
CA ASN A 664 34.08 35.73 4.86
C ASN A 664 34.08 35.47 6.37
N ARG A 665 34.73 34.39 6.86
CA ARG A 665 34.85 34.12 8.31
C ARG A 665 35.47 35.27 9.11
N PRO A 666 36.53 35.96 8.64
CA PRO A 666 37.11 37.08 9.39
C PRO A 666 36.15 38.26 9.50
N ILE A 667 35.43 38.56 8.41
CA ILE A 667 34.42 39.64 8.37
C ILE A 667 33.30 39.33 9.36
N HIS A 668 32.84 38.08 9.40
CA HIS A 668 31.84 37.67 10.38
C HIS A 668 32.30 37.88 11.83
N ALA A 669 33.56 37.57 12.14
CA ALA A 669 34.11 37.83 13.48
C ALA A 669 34.07 39.34 13.83
N ILE A 670 34.24 40.23 12.84
CA ILE A 670 34.08 41.68 13.02
C ILE A 670 32.63 42.00 13.37
N TYR A 671 31.65 41.58 12.56
CA TYR A 671 30.23 41.85 12.81
C TYR A 671 29.80 41.41 14.22
N ASN A 672 30.22 40.21 14.65
CA ASN A 672 29.96 39.72 16.00
C ASN A 672 30.67 40.53 17.08
N SER A 673 31.91 40.96 16.86
CA SER A 673 32.65 41.77 17.84
C SER A 673 32.01 43.13 18.12
N VAL A 674 31.26 43.67 17.14
CA VAL A 674 30.57 44.96 17.25
C VAL A 674 29.05 44.82 17.41
N ASN A 675 28.53 43.61 17.68
CA ASN A 675 27.09 43.32 17.83
C ASN A 675 26.22 43.79 16.66
N LEU A 676 26.71 43.69 15.42
CA LEU A 676 25.94 43.96 14.21
C LEU A 676 25.35 42.66 13.65
N PRO A 677 24.13 42.70 13.08
CA PRO A 677 23.54 41.54 12.42
C PRO A 677 24.37 41.14 11.20
N VAL A 678 24.64 39.85 11.06
CA VAL A 678 25.33 39.29 9.90
C VAL A 678 24.45 39.50 8.65
N PRO A 679 25.02 40.00 7.54
CA PRO A 679 24.31 40.11 6.26
C PRO A 679 23.64 38.78 5.84
N GLU A 680 22.45 38.86 5.24
CA GLU A 680 21.64 37.69 4.91
C GLU A 680 22.35 36.73 3.94
N GLU A 681 23.15 37.27 3.02
CA GLU A 681 23.88 36.52 2.02
C GLU A 681 24.92 35.58 2.66
N PHE A 682 25.60 36.05 3.71
CA PHE A 682 26.54 35.23 4.49
C PHE A 682 25.81 34.23 5.38
N ARG A 683 24.62 34.60 5.86
CA ARG A 683 23.76 33.73 6.66
C ARG A 683 23.29 32.51 5.86
N TYR A 684 22.85 32.69 4.60
CA TYR A 684 22.47 31.57 3.72
C TYR A 684 23.65 30.63 3.43
N ALA A 685 24.84 31.18 3.18
CA ALA A 685 26.05 30.38 2.98
C ALA A 685 26.41 29.58 4.24
N ALA A 686 26.36 30.22 5.42
CA ALA A 686 26.62 29.56 6.69
C ALA A 686 25.61 28.45 7.01
N GLU A 687 24.31 28.67 6.79
CA GLU A 687 23.26 27.67 7.02
C GLU A 687 23.52 26.41 6.18
N HIS A 688 23.75 26.58 4.87
CA HIS A 688 24.01 25.46 3.95
C HIS A 688 25.28 24.68 4.35
N VAL A 689 26.38 25.38 4.58
CA VAL A 689 27.70 24.76 4.87
C VAL A 689 27.69 24.06 6.21
N LEU A 690 27.12 24.67 7.25
CA LEU A 690 27.06 24.06 8.58
C LEU A 690 26.11 22.85 8.59
N THR A 691 24.99 22.91 7.85
CA THR A 691 24.08 21.77 7.66
C THR A 691 24.79 20.61 6.96
N LYS A 692 25.50 20.87 5.85
CA LYS A 692 26.28 19.86 5.13
C LYS A 692 27.34 19.22 6.04
N ARG A 693 28.16 20.04 6.70
CA ARG A 693 29.23 19.56 7.60
C ARG A 693 28.69 18.78 8.79
N LEU A 694 27.52 19.13 9.31
CA LEU A 694 26.87 18.35 10.37
C LEU A 694 26.56 16.93 9.88
N ASN A 695 25.97 16.80 8.70
CA ASN A 695 25.63 15.49 8.12
C ASN A 695 26.89 14.66 7.82
N GLU A 696 27.91 15.27 7.22
CA GLU A 696 29.19 14.58 6.92
C GLU A 696 29.93 14.16 8.20
N ALA A 697 29.97 15.02 9.22
CA ALA A 697 30.58 14.71 10.50
C ALA A 697 29.83 13.57 11.23
N LEU A 698 28.49 13.52 11.13
CA LEU A 698 27.70 12.41 11.65
C LEU A 698 28.00 11.10 10.91
N GLN A 699 28.11 11.12 9.58
CA GLN A 699 28.48 9.95 8.78
C GLN A 699 29.88 9.44 9.11
N SER A 700 30.86 10.35 9.20
CA SER A 700 32.23 10.02 9.60
C SER A 700 32.29 9.43 11.02
N LEU A 701 31.49 9.99 11.93
CA LEU A 701 31.40 9.51 13.31
C LEU A 701 30.72 8.12 13.39
N ALA A 702 29.72 7.86 12.54
CA ALA A 702 29.06 6.56 12.44
C ALA A 702 30.02 5.45 11.99
N ALA A 703 30.89 5.73 11.00
CA ALA A 703 31.95 4.82 10.57
C ALA A 703 32.99 4.51 11.67
N GLN A 704 33.01 5.31 12.74
CA GLN A 704 33.91 5.18 13.88
C GLN A 704 33.18 4.76 15.16
N GLY A 705 31.99 4.15 15.04
CA GLY A 705 31.22 3.61 16.16
C GLY A 705 30.66 4.66 17.11
N PHE A 706 30.35 5.87 16.65
CA PHE A 706 29.76 6.93 17.49
C PHE A 706 30.57 7.32 18.74
N SER A 707 31.90 7.21 18.69
CA SER A 707 32.77 7.53 19.82
C SER A 707 32.60 8.98 20.31
N LEU A 708 32.13 9.15 21.55
CA LEU A 708 31.93 10.47 22.15
C LEU A 708 33.21 11.32 22.19
N ARG A 709 34.39 10.69 22.29
CA ARG A 709 35.69 11.38 22.30
C ARG A 709 35.99 12.09 20.97
N LYS A 710 35.38 11.62 19.89
CA LYS A 710 35.55 12.14 18.53
C LYS A 710 34.40 13.04 18.09
N ALA A 711 33.44 13.33 18.98
CA ALA A 711 32.27 14.16 18.69
C ALA A 711 32.53 15.68 18.76
N ALA A 712 33.75 16.11 19.14
CA ALA A 712 34.11 17.53 19.23
C ALA A 712 33.78 18.36 17.96
N PRO A 713 34.00 17.86 16.73
CA PRO A 713 33.62 18.59 15.52
C PRO A 713 32.13 18.94 15.45
N LEU A 714 31.25 18.06 15.93
CA LEU A 714 29.81 18.30 15.93
C LEU A 714 29.42 19.43 16.88
N TYR A 715 30.07 19.52 18.04
CA TYR A 715 29.82 20.62 18.99
C TYR A 715 30.32 21.95 18.44
N HIS A 716 31.50 21.97 17.82
CA HIS A 716 32.01 23.18 17.17
C HIS A 716 31.10 23.67 16.05
N LEU A 717 30.47 22.77 15.29
CA LEU A 717 29.48 23.15 14.27
C LEU A 717 28.22 23.77 14.88
N MET A 718 27.74 23.26 16.02
CA MET A 718 26.60 23.85 16.74
C MET A 718 26.93 25.22 17.31
N ASP A 719 28.12 25.39 17.88
CA ASP A 719 28.57 26.67 18.42
C ASP A 719 28.80 27.69 17.30
N ALA A 720 29.33 27.25 16.16
CA ALA A 720 29.39 28.08 14.96
C ALA A 720 27.99 28.52 14.55
N ALA A 721 27.02 27.61 14.40
CA ALA A 721 25.66 27.99 14.02
C ALA A 721 25.03 29.06 14.92
N LYS A 722 25.25 28.95 16.24
CA LYS A 722 24.83 29.98 17.20
C LYS A 722 25.52 31.32 16.96
N ALA A 723 26.83 31.30 16.70
CA ALA A 723 27.60 32.50 16.41
C ALA A 723 27.14 33.19 15.11
N TYR A 724 26.70 32.41 14.11
CA TYR A 724 26.16 32.94 12.84
C TYR A 724 24.66 33.27 12.89
N HIS A 725 23.99 33.06 14.04
CA HIS A 725 22.53 33.18 14.16
C HIS A 725 21.76 32.41 13.08
N VAL A 726 22.24 31.22 12.72
CA VAL A 726 21.61 30.32 11.74
C VAL A 726 20.99 29.10 12.41
N GLU A 727 19.86 28.67 11.87
CA GLU A 727 19.22 27.43 12.26
C GLU A 727 19.68 26.29 11.34
N ILE A 728 20.43 25.32 11.88
CA ILE A 728 20.83 24.15 11.10
C ILE A 728 19.60 23.27 10.83
N GLN A 729 19.44 22.81 9.59
CA GLN A 729 18.40 21.85 9.26
C GLN A 729 18.74 20.47 9.84
N LYS A 730 17.95 20.04 10.83
CA LYS A 730 18.18 18.80 11.60
C LYS A 730 17.47 17.56 11.05
N LYS A 731 16.56 17.71 10.09
CA LYS A 731 15.69 16.61 9.62
C LYS A 731 16.49 15.42 9.08
N THR A 732 17.47 15.66 8.22
CA THR A 732 18.34 14.62 7.66
C THR A 732 19.19 13.95 8.74
N ALA A 733 19.74 14.74 9.67
CA ALA A 733 20.52 14.24 10.79
C ALA A 733 19.68 13.37 11.75
N ALA A 734 18.45 13.80 12.07
CA ALA A 734 17.51 13.05 12.88
C ALA A 734 17.19 11.68 12.25
N HIS A 735 16.85 11.66 10.96
CA HIS A 735 16.59 10.42 10.23
C HIS A 735 17.81 9.50 10.21
N PHE A 736 19.01 10.03 9.91
CA PHE A 736 20.24 9.26 9.91
C PHE A 736 20.53 8.63 11.29
N MET A 737 20.39 9.39 12.38
CA MET A 737 20.61 8.89 13.74
C MET A 737 19.58 7.83 14.14
N ALA A 738 18.32 7.98 13.73
CA ALA A 738 17.28 6.97 13.95
C ALA A 738 17.63 5.64 13.24
N CYS A 739 18.00 5.71 11.95
CA CYS A 739 18.42 4.54 11.16
C CYS A 739 19.65 3.84 11.76
N GLU A 740 20.67 4.61 12.14
CA GLU A 740 21.89 4.05 12.73
C GLU A 740 21.66 3.45 14.14
N THR A 741 20.70 3.99 14.91
CA THR A 741 20.26 3.41 16.19
C THR A 741 19.52 2.09 15.97
N ALA A 742 18.57 2.06 15.04
CA ALA A 742 17.81 0.86 14.70
C ALA A 742 18.73 -0.27 14.19
N LYS A 743 19.64 0.05 13.27
CA LYS A 743 20.62 -0.89 12.72
C LYS A 743 21.46 -1.54 13.82
N ARG A 744 22.00 -0.74 14.75
CA ARG A 744 22.81 -1.24 15.86
C ARG A 744 22.01 -2.02 16.89
N ALA A 745 20.77 -1.61 17.19
CA ALA A 745 19.90 -2.34 18.09
C ALA A 745 19.56 -3.74 17.53
N ARG A 746 19.29 -3.83 16.22
CA ARG A 746 19.07 -5.11 15.52
C ARG A 746 20.33 -5.99 15.53
N GLU A 747 21.48 -5.42 15.19
CA GLU A 747 22.76 -6.14 15.20
C GLU A 747 23.11 -6.61 16.63
N PHE A 748 22.84 -5.78 17.64
CA PHE A 748 22.97 -6.15 19.05
C PHE A 748 22.04 -7.30 19.42
N ALA A 749 20.77 -7.27 19.03
CA ALA A 749 19.82 -8.35 19.33
C ALA A 749 20.26 -9.70 18.75
N LYS A 750 20.97 -9.69 17.61
CA LYS A 750 21.51 -10.91 16.98
C LYS A 750 22.82 -11.40 17.58
N THR A 751 23.75 -10.48 17.87
CA THR A 751 25.15 -10.81 18.21
C THR A 751 25.45 -10.70 19.70
N LEU A 752 24.63 -9.97 20.44
CA LEU A 752 24.80 -9.65 21.85
C LEU A 752 26.12 -8.92 22.16
N ASN A 753 26.71 -8.25 21.16
CA ASN A 753 27.97 -7.52 21.31
C ASN A 753 27.80 -6.24 22.17
N PRO A 754 28.46 -6.12 23.33
CA PRO A 754 28.35 -4.95 24.21
C PRO A 754 28.83 -3.62 23.59
N ASP A 755 29.66 -3.65 22.55
CA ASP A 755 30.08 -2.45 21.82
C ASP A 755 28.87 -1.75 21.20
N LEU A 756 28.03 -2.50 20.47
CA LEU A 756 26.84 -1.97 19.80
C LEU A 756 25.84 -1.33 20.78
N LEU A 757 25.71 -1.91 21.98
CA LEU A 757 24.94 -1.34 23.08
C LEU A 757 25.47 0.04 23.48
N ARG A 758 26.80 0.18 23.64
CA ARG A 758 27.45 1.47 23.94
C ARG A 758 27.23 2.48 22.82
N GLU A 759 27.35 2.05 21.56
CA GLU A 759 27.13 2.91 20.40
C GLU A 759 25.71 3.48 20.36
N CYS A 760 24.67 2.66 20.59
CA CYS A 760 23.28 3.13 20.69
C CYS A 760 23.12 4.21 21.78
N ILE A 761 23.70 3.98 22.96
CA ILE A 761 23.66 4.97 24.06
C ILE A 761 24.37 6.26 23.65
N TYR A 762 25.48 6.18 22.92
CA TYR A 762 26.22 7.34 22.45
C TYR A 762 25.42 8.15 21.44
N ILE A 763 24.74 7.51 20.49
CA ILE A 763 23.85 8.18 19.53
C ILE A 763 22.76 8.97 20.30
N LEU A 764 22.06 8.31 21.24
CA LEU A 764 21.00 8.94 22.04
C LEU A 764 21.50 10.04 23.00
N LYS A 765 22.78 9.99 23.41
CA LYS A 765 23.41 11.06 24.19
C LYS A 765 23.79 12.24 23.29
N LEU A 766 24.32 11.97 22.10
CA LEU A 766 24.66 12.99 21.12
C LEU A 766 23.42 13.75 20.68
N SER A 767 22.34 13.05 20.34
CA SER A 767 21.13 13.66 19.83
C SER A 767 20.58 14.72 20.79
N ARG A 768 20.48 14.38 22.08
CA ARG A 768 20.08 15.30 23.14
C ARG A 768 21.01 16.51 23.27
N ARG A 769 22.34 16.30 23.15
CA ARG A 769 23.31 17.40 23.22
C ARG A 769 23.28 18.33 22.00
N LEU A 770 22.98 17.78 20.82
CA LEU A 770 22.86 18.53 19.58
C LEU A 770 21.45 19.14 19.40
N GLY A 771 20.51 18.85 20.31
CA GLY A 771 19.11 19.25 20.19
C GLY A 771 18.45 18.67 18.93
N ILE A 772 18.80 17.42 18.58
CA ILE A 772 18.23 16.65 17.48
C ILE A 772 17.28 15.64 18.11
N GLU A 773 15.98 15.81 17.87
CA GLU A 773 14.95 14.90 18.35
C GLU A 773 14.58 13.90 17.25
N PHE A 774 14.50 12.62 17.62
CA PHE A 774 14.04 11.55 16.74
C PHE A 774 13.42 10.43 17.56
N GLU A 775 12.46 9.73 16.97
CA GLU A 775 11.93 8.47 17.47
C GLU A 775 12.65 7.30 16.78
N CYS A 776 12.73 6.16 17.47
CA CYS A 776 13.36 4.96 16.92
C CYS A 776 12.52 3.71 17.28
N PRO A 777 11.30 3.59 16.73
CA PRO A 777 10.39 2.50 17.07
C PRO A 777 10.98 1.14 16.72
N GLU A 778 11.77 1.02 15.66
CA GLU A 778 12.45 -0.22 15.27
C GLU A 778 13.44 -0.68 16.36
N ALA A 779 14.23 0.23 16.95
CA ALA A 779 15.12 -0.16 18.04
C ALA A 779 14.35 -0.61 19.29
N GLN A 780 13.23 0.05 19.59
CA GLN A 780 12.34 -0.38 20.68
C GLN A 780 11.79 -1.79 20.44
N ASP A 781 11.35 -2.05 19.21
CA ASP A 781 10.76 -3.30 18.77
C ASP A 781 11.74 -4.49 18.90
N GLU A 782 12.99 -4.31 18.45
CA GLU A 782 14.05 -5.34 18.53
C GLU A 782 14.44 -5.63 19.99
N LEU A 783 14.67 -4.59 20.79
CA LEU A 783 15.10 -4.75 22.18
C LEU A 783 13.98 -5.29 23.09
N PHE A 784 12.73 -4.92 22.82
CA PHE A 784 11.59 -5.47 23.55
C PHE A 784 11.41 -6.96 23.25
N ALA A 785 11.54 -7.36 21.97
CA ALA A 785 11.50 -8.77 21.59
C ALA A 785 12.61 -9.58 22.27
N LEU A 786 13.84 -9.04 22.29
CA LEU A 786 14.98 -9.65 22.97
C LEU A 786 14.74 -9.81 24.49
N GLN A 787 14.20 -8.79 25.15
CA GLN A 787 13.83 -8.89 26.57
C GLN A 787 12.80 -9.99 26.81
N HIS A 788 11.83 -10.15 25.91
CA HIS A 788 10.81 -11.18 26.01
C HIS A 788 11.41 -12.59 25.82
N GLU A 789 12.31 -12.76 24.85
CA GLU A 789 13.03 -14.01 24.61
C GLU A 789 13.83 -14.46 25.84
N TRP A 790 14.61 -13.57 26.46
CA TRP A 790 15.37 -13.88 27.66
C TRP A 790 14.52 -14.27 28.86
N ARG A 791 13.27 -13.79 28.93
CA ARG A 791 12.33 -14.21 29.98
C ARG A 791 11.82 -15.62 29.74
N SER A 792 11.58 -15.98 28.48
CA SER A 792 11.07 -17.30 28.09
C SER A 792 12.17 -18.35 28.07
N SER A 793 13.43 -17.97 27.83
CA SER A 793 14.60 -18.85 27.83
C SER A 793 15.82 -18.18 28.49
N PRO A 794 15.91 -18.20 29.84
CA PRO A 794 17.01 -17.55 30.58
C PRO A 794 18.39 -18.13 30.28
N GLU A 795 18.47 -19.41 29.91
CA GLU A 795 19.73 -20.13 29.65
C GLU A 795 20.48 -19.62 28.41
N GLY A 796 19.78 -18.91 27.51
CA GLY A 796 20.35 -18.35 26.28
C GLY A 796 21.11 -17.03 26.46
N VAL A 797 21.20 -16.48 27.68
CA VAL A 797 21.82 -15.16 27.93
C VAL A 797 23.31 -15.30 28.25
N PRO A 798 24.22 -14.73 27.43
CA PRO A 798 25.66 -14.76 27.70
C PRO A 798 26.04 -14.15 29.05
N ALA A 799 26.90 -14.84 29.80
CA ALA A 799 27.46 -14.37 31.07
C ALA A 799 28.10 -12.96 30.97
N ALA A 800 28.70 -12.64 29.81
CA ALA A 800 29.31 -11.34 29.56
C ALA A 800 28.31 -10.16 29.60
N LEU A 801 27.02 -10.37 29.34
CA LEU A 801 26.00 -9.31 29.40
C LEU A 801 25.68 -8.89 30.84
N PHE A 802 25.88 -9.76 31.83
CA PHE A 802 25.66 -9.41 33.24
C PHE A 802 26.57 -8.28 33.69
N SER A 803 27.83 -8.31 33.25
CA SER A 803 28.80 -7.22 33.48
C SER A 803 28.43 -5.90 32.79
N HIS A 804 27.45 -5.91 31.87
CA HIS A 804 26.95 -4.75 31.12
C HIS A 804 25.47 -4.40 31.44
N SER A 805 24.90 -4.99 32.49
CA SER A 805 23.49 -4.82 32.88
C SER A 805 23.10 -3.33 33.07
N ALA A 806 23.97 -2.53 33.67
CA ALA A 806 23.75 -1.09 33.87
C ALA A 806 23.65 -0.31 32.54
N ALA A 807 24.48 -0.66 31.55
CA ALA A 807 24.44 -0.04 30.23
C ALA A 807 23.14 -0.42 29.50
N LEU A 808 22.72 -1.67 29.62
CA LEU A 808 21.48 -2.16 29.02
C LEU A 808 20.25 -1.49 29.63
N LEU A 809 20.19 -1.38 30.96
CA LEU A 809 19.16 -0.62 31.67
C LEU A 809 19.13 0.85 31.25
N GLN A 810 20.29 1.47 31.04
CA GLN A 810 20.39 2.83 30.52
C GLN A 810 19.85 2.94 29.08
N LEU A 811 20.15 1.99 28.19
CA LEU A 811 19.63 2.00 26.82
C LEU A 811 18.10 1.86 26.83
N PHE A 812 17.57 0.87 27.55
CA PHE A 812 16.13 0.65 27.67
C PHE A 812 15.42 1.89 28.19
N SER A 813 15.90 2.49 29.28
CA SER A 813 15.33 3.71 29.84
C SER A 813 15.35 4.89 28.84
N ARG A 814 16.43 5.05 28.06
CA ARG A 814 16.53 6.12 27.05
C ARG A 814 15.59 5.91 25.86
N LEU A 815 15.28 4.66 25.53
CA LEU A 815 14.30 4.28 24.51
C LEU A 815 12.88 4.17 25.07
N GLN A 816 12.66 4.61 26.32
CA GLN A 816 11.37 4.53 27.02
C GLN A 816 10.84 3.10 27.18
N LEU A 817 11.70 2.07 27.17
CA LEU A 817 11.33 0.70 27.48
C LEU A 817 11.31 0.48 29.00
N SER A 818 10.34 -0.30 29.49
CA SER A 818 10.27 -0.66 30.91
C SER A 818 11.50 -1.46 31.34
N THR A 819 12.21 -0.94 32.34
CA THR A 819 13.38 -1.61 32.93
C THR A 819 13.03 -2.57 34.07
N HIS A 820 11.78 -2.56 34.55
CA HIS A 820 11.36 -3.32 35.74
C HIS A 820 11.65 -4.82 35.62
N GLU A 821 11.20 -5.43 34.54
CA GLU A 821 11.38 -6.86 34.30
C GLU A 821 12.85 -7.21 34.04
N LEU A 822 13.59 -6.31 33.39
CA LEU A 822 15.01 -6.50 33.13
C LEU A 822 15.84 -6.44 34.42
N LYS A 823 15.50 -5.53 35.35
CA LYS A 823 16.12 -5.48 36.70
C LYS A 823 15.88 -6.76 37.48
N LYS A 824 14.63 -7.27 37.48
CA LYS A 824 14.29 -8.53 38.13
C LYS A 824 15.10 -9.69 37.56
N PHE A 825 15.21 -9.78 36.23
CA PHE A 825 15.99 -10.81 35.55
C PHE A 825 17.44 -10.83 36.04
N PHE A 826 18.14 -9.69 35.99
CA PHE A 826 19.53 -9.61 36.44
C PHE A 826 19.69 -9.89 37.95
N SER A 827 18.77 -9.41 38.79
CA SER A 827 18.82 -9.68 40.24
C SER A 827 18.64 -11.15 40.61
N LYS A 828 17.88 -11.93 39.82
CA LYS A 828 17.66 -13.36 40.09
C LYS A 828 18.86 -14.21 39.69
N ALA A 829 19.52 -13.85 38.60
CA ALA A 829 20.69 -14.56 38.08
C ALA A 829 21.98 -14.25 38.85
N GLU A 830 22.07 -13.15 39.60
CA GLU A 830 23.17 -12.91 40.56
C GLU A 830 23.04 -13.74 41.85
N ASN A 831 21.87 -14.31 42.12
CA ASN A 831 21.57 -15.14 43.30
C ASN A 831 21.57 -16.66 43.00
N VAL A 832 21.94 -17.05 41.78
CA VAL A 832 22.15 -18.44 41.31
C VAL A 832 23.60 -18.56 40.91
#